data_AF-A0A1G6YY91-F1
#
_entry.id   AF-A0A1G6YY91-F1
#
_cell.length_a   1.000
_cell.length_b   1.000
_cell.length_c   1.000
_cell.angle_alpha   90.00
_cell.angle_beta   90.00
_cell.angle_gamma   90.00
#
_symmetry.space_group_name_H-M   'P 1'
#
loop_
_entity.id
_entity.type
_entity.pdbx_description
1 polymer ?
#
loop_
_entity_poly.entity_id
_entity_poly.type
_entity_poly.pdbx_seq_one_letter_code
_entity_poly.pdbx_strand_id
1 'polypeptide(L)'
;MQTIGEILHTLFKGDPNAPCVPFPDPLKDLIQQLVQPSTSDQSWPSCPVFPPDLFAATAYLLDIAGAYHYLAAGETPPGAAAWDADDELDIDFHIADGPAFLRSARTHKSCRNAAKKWFDSPRTPDLVLRLWSELGTHKDEKAFLPHTKDTVAPRWWSLACSLMVIADQACPDVGYGFLNQDDAEAPHSDGGGGASTLPQSGKLGRKSETGNAEGEETGAGTRDRGAETQSWTSLWFKIIIEYKLEKSKNANQHNSTNATSLDGHVHIKDPLWTLCFGVDPDISCVQAKSRSRNIGCSLRNMSLNLALVPPRGIVCSVWHQPPFMITPDDEAVLNILLVPFPFRIPAKSFRGTVSLKPQDVHRNKEDYDGVSPWGRFCVDQRWLHGEITDDDDKRESEAKIREKEMRRALLRIFLDQLVWSAKKDVSFIHGIIFPEYSLDWKTYEVLSRDMCRQHSRLEFFVSGSSENCEGEKGNYAISSVFTKTKNGATNKAIGISTSRAKHHRWRLDESQITTYALASALDPRILWWENIRLTKREVHVNVFRENSTFAAMICEDLARGDPCHPILRGMAPNLVFVLLMDGPQLATRWSSRYSTTLADEPGSSVLTLTSRALIERSNTTLQGRSPSWSVALWKDDSGKEVSINCEVPAHGVVLSLSGYRTSEVSLDGRCNAEARSWRYNGHQPVSVTQPSPFAETEISRDLLMGIVGTVTGEVDEVPADLQDWYDKRHPKARG
;
A
#
# COMPACT_ATOMS: atom_id res chain seq x y z
N MET A 1 -26.58 12.68 22.67
CA MET A 1 -25.15 12.27 22.58
C MET A 1 -25.09 10.86 23.14
N GLN A 2 -24.51 9.93 22.41
CA GLN A 2 -24.45 8.53 22.84
C GLN A 2 -23.56 8.39 24.08
N THR A 3 -23.90 7.43 24.94
CA THR A 3 -23.03 7.04 26.07
C THR A 3 -21.92 6.11 25.60
N ILE A 4 -20.88 5.93 26.41
CA ILE A 4 -19.77 5.01 26.11
C ILE A 4 -20.29 3.58 25.92
N GLY A 5 -21.21 3.15 26.80
CA GLY A 5 -21.81 1.81 26.74
C GLY A 5 -22.64 1.60 25.47
N GLU A 6 -23.43 2.59 25.06
CA GLU A 6 -24.18 2.53 23.80
C GLU A 6 -23.26 2.36 22.59
N ILE A 7 -22.15 3.09 22.55
CA ILE A 7 -21.19 3.05 21.44
C ILE A 7 -20.49 1.71 21.35
N LEU A 8 -19.96 1.20 22.46
CA LEU A 8 -19.31 -0.12 22.48
C LEU A 8 -20.30 -1.23 22.14
N HIS A 9 -21.54 -1.14 22.62
CA HIS A 9 -22.56 -2.11 22.27
C HIS A 9 -22.86 -2.09 20.77
N THR A 10 -22.92 -0.92 20.12
CA THR A 10 -23.04 -0.84 18.66
C THR A 10 -21.81 -1.42 17.96
N LEU A 11 -20.61 -1.13 18.47
CA LEU A 11 -19.34 -1.57 17.87
C LEU A 11 -19.19 -3.09 17.82
N PHE A 12 -19.69 -3.81 18.83
CA PHE A 12 -19.60 -5.28 18.94
C PHE A 12 -20.87 -6.03 18.48
N LYS A 13 -21.89 -5.32 17.98
CA LYS A 13 -23.20 -5.87 17.60
C LYS A 13 -23.27 -6.45 16.18
N GLY A 14 -22.14 -6.56 15.47
CA GLY A 14 -22.08 -7.16 14.14
C GLY A 14 -22.62 -8.60 14.15
N ASP A 15 -23.16 -9.07 13.01
CA ASP A 15 -23.78 -10.40 12.89
C ASP A 15 -22.91 -11.51 13.51
N PRO A 16 -23.31 -12.12 14.64
CA PRO A 16 -22.52 -13.15 15.33
C PRO A 16 -22.37 -14.43 14.49
N ASN A 17 -23.11 -14.57 13.39
CA ASN A 17 -23.03 -15.70 12.46
C ASN A 17 -22.17 -15.41 11.20
N ALA A 18 -21.76 -14.15 10.99
CA ALA A 18 -20.92 -13.76 9.87
C ALA A 18 -19.61 -13.15 10.41
N PRO A 19 -18.61 -13.97 10.79
CA PRO A 19 -17.33 -13.42 11.19
C PRO A 19 -16.77 -12.54 10.07
N CYS A 20 -16.21 -11.39 10.45
CA CYS A 20 -15.62 -10.42 9.51
C CYS A 20 -14.52 -11.04 8.63
N VAL A 21 -13.99 -12.20 9.04
CA VAL A 21 -13.07 -13.05 8.29
C VAL A 21 -13.61 -14.50 8.28
N PRO A 22 -13.85 -15.13 7.12
CA PRO A 22 -14.23 -16.55 7.09
C PRO A 22 -13.09 -17.41 7.65
N PHE A 23 -13.38 -18.22 8.67
CA PHE A 23 -12.39 -19.02 9.38
C PHE A 23 -12.09 -20.36 8.68
N PRO A 24 -10.83 -20.83 8.70
CA PRO A 24 -10.51 -22.22 8.39
C PRO A 24 -11.03 -23.17 9.48
N ASP A 25 -11.52 -24.36 9.10
CA ASP A 25 -12.05 -25.37 10.04
C ASP A 25 -11.11 -25.73 11.22
N PRO A 26 -9.77 -25.84 11.06
CA PRO A 26 -8.86 -26.15 12.17
C PRO A 26 -8.75 -25.06 13.26
N LEU A 27 -9.18 -23.82 12.96
CA LEU A 27 -9.06 -22.66 13.84
C LEU A 27 -10.40 -22.25 14.46
N LYS A 28 -11.49 -22.85 13.98
CA LYS A 28 -12.85 -22.59 14.47
C LYS A 28 -12.97 -22.91 15.95
N ASP A 29 -12.32 -23.97 16.43
CA ASP A 29 -12.38 -24.37 17.85
C ASP A 29 -11.54 -23.45 18.76
N LEU A 30 -10.35 -23.02 18.33
CA LEU A 30 -9.51 -22.07 19.06
C LEU A 30 -10.18 -20.68 19.12
N ILE A 31 -10.83 -20.25 18.04
CA ILE A 31 -11.54 -18.98 17.98
C ILE A 31 -12.90 -19.04 18.67
N GLN A 32 -13.66 -20.14 18.62
CA GLN A 32 -14.87 -20.29 19.42
C GLN A 32 -14.58 -20.29 20.93
N GLN A 33 -13.38 -20.69 21.34
CA GLN A 33 -12.90 -20.54 22.71
C GLN A 33 -12.47 -19.10 23.05
N LEU A 34 -12.02 -18.32 22.08
CA LEU A 34 -11.56 -16.93 22.24
C LEU A 34 -12.71 -15.92 22.12
N VAL A 35 -13.54 -16.06 21.09
CA VAL A 35 -14.76 -15.27 20.82
C VAL A 35 -15.91 -15.93 21.56
N GLN A 36 -16.13 -15.53 22.81
CA GLN A 36 -17.39 -15.86 23.46
C GLN A 36 -18.50 -15.02 22.82
N PRO A 37 -19.53 -15.61 22.18
CA PRO A 37 -20.69 -14.83 21.79
C PRO A 37 -21.29 -14.21 23.05
N SER A 38 -21.52 -12.90 23.02
CA SER A 38 -22.21 -12.19 24.09
C SER A 38 -23.60 -12.79 24.24
N THR A 39 -23.73 -13.71 25.20
CA THR A 39 -25.02 -14.23 25.60
C THR A 39 -25.57 -13.31 26.68
N SER A 40 -26.80 -12.86 26.47
CA SER A 40 -27.62 -12.03 27.36
C SER A 40 -27.47 -10.51 27.29
N ASP A 41 -28.61 -9.90 27.60
CA ASP A 41 -29.06 -8.51 27.71
C ASP A 41 -28.16 -7.60 28.59
N GLN A 42 -26.85 -7.57 28.32
CA GLN A 42 -25.90 -6.75 29.08
C GLN A 42 -25.65 -5.42 28.37
N SER A 43 -25.82 -4.32 29.11
CA SER A 43 -25.50 -2.95 28.66
C SER A 43 -24.00 -2.71 28.37
N TRP A 44 -23.12 -3.64 28.73
CA TRP A 44 -21.67 -3.54 28.59
C TRP A 44 -21.09 -4.83 27.99
N PRO A 45 -20.28 -4.77 26.91
CA PRO A 45 -19.72 -5.96 26.29
C PRO A 45 -18.60 -6.61 27.13
N SER A 46 -18.41 -7.92 26.96
CA SER A 46 -17.27 -8.63 27.54
C SER A 46 -15.94 -8.07 27.02
N CYS A 47 -14.89 -8.15 27.84
CA CYS A 47 -13.56 -7.68 27.44
C CYS A 47 -13.09 -8.41 26.18
N PRO A 48 -12.68 -7.68 25.12
CA PRO A 48 -12.10 -8.32 23.94
C PRO A 48 -10.85 -9.13 24.29
N VAL A 49 -10.77 -10.35 23.77
CA VAL A 49 -9.59 -11.23 23.97
C VAL A 49 -8.50 -10.99 22.93
N PHE A 50 -8.87 -10.38 21.79
CA PHE A 50 -7.95 -10.10 20.70
C PHE A 50 -7.49 -8.63 20.77
N PRO A 51 -6.18 -8.35 20.83
CA PRO A 51 -5.70 -6.99 21.03
C PRO A 51 -6.19 -5.99 19.97
N PRO A 52 -6.21 -6.30 18.65
CA PRO A 52 -6.79 -5.39 17.65
C PRO A 52 -8.25 -5.01 17.90
N ASP A 53 -9.08 -5.89 18.47
CA ASP A 53 -10.48 -5.55 18.84
C ASP A 53 -10.52 -4.59 20.03
N LEU A 54 -9.68 -4.81 21.04
CA LEU A 54 -9.57 -3.88 22.18
C LEU A 54 -9.02 -2.51 21.73
N PHE A 55 -8.02 -2.52 20.85
CA PHE A 55 -7.46 -1.32 20.25
C PHE A 55 -8.55 -0.56 19.48
N ALA A 56 -9.31 -1.23 18.60
CA ALA A 56 -10.40 -0.62 17.85
C ALA A 56 -11.40 0.07 18.78
N ALA A 57 -11.88 -0.64 19.81
CA ALA A 57 -12.84 -0.09 20.76
C ALA A 57 -12.32 1.15 21.49
N THR A 58 -11.11 1.07 22.02
CA THR A 58 -10.55 2.13 22.87
C THR A 58 -10.04 3.31 22.06
N ALA A 59 -9.41 3.07 20.91
CA ALA A 59 -9.00 4.12 19.98
C ALA A 59 -10.22 4.85 19.41
N TYR A 60 -11.27 4.12 19.00
CA TYR A 60 -12.50 4.72 18.50
C TYR A 60 -13.16 5.62 19.55
N LEU A 61 -13.28 5.15 20.81
CA LEU A 61 -13.81 5.95 21.91
C LEU A 61 -12.99 7.23 22.17
N LEU A 62 -11.66 7.15 22.11
CA LEU A 62 -10.79 8.31 22.29
C LEU A 62 -10.89 9.31 21.12
N ASP A 63 -11.04 8.80 19.89
CA ASP A 63 -11.18 9.61 18.67
C ASP A 63 -12.48 10.43 18.69
N ILE A 64 -13.63 9.78 18.93
CA ILE A 64 -14.93 10.45 18.99
C ILE A 64 -15.04 11.43 20.16
N ALA A 65 -14.31 11.18 21.26
CA ALA A 65 -14.30 12.05 22.42
C ALA A 65 -13.48 13.32 22.20
N GLY A 66 -12.62 13.34 21.17
CA GLY A 66 -11.61 14.38 21.01
C GLY A 66 -10.57 14.35 22.15
N ALA A 67 -10.35 13.18 22.76
CA ALA A 67 -9.52 13.06 23.96
C ALA A 67 -8.08 13.53 23.74
N TYR A 68 -7.58 13.46 22.50
CA TYR A 68 -6.23 13.91 22.14
C TYR A 68 -5.99 15.42 22.42
N HIS A 69 -7.05 16.25 22.45
CA HIS A 69 -6.94 17.67 22.83
C HIS A 69 -6.45 17.89 24.28
N TYR A 70 -6.51 16.86 25.12
CA TYR A 70 -6.14 16.88 26.54
C TYR A 70 -4.87 16.05 26.81
N LEU A 71 -4.07 15.80 25.77
CA LEU A 71 -2.72 15.27 25.91
C LEU A 71 -1.75 16.46 26.01
N ALA A 72 -1.27 16.76 27.21
CA ALA A 72 -0.14 17.66 27.42
C ALA A 72 1.11 16.86 27.76
N ALA A 73 2.31 17.39 27.48
CA ALA A 73 3.57 16.79 27.92
C ALA A 73 3.98 17.35 29.29
N GLY A 74 4.28 16.45 30.23
CA GLY A 74 4.95 16.64 31.53
C GLY A 74 4.86 17.98 32.25
N GLU A 75 3.90 18.11 33.18
CA GLU A 75 4.24 18.66 34.50
C GLU A 75 3.78 17.63 35.55
N THR A 76 4.74 16.97 36.19
CA THR A 76 4.47 16.28 37.46
C THR A 76 4.06 17.38 38.44
N PRO A 77 2.86 17.33 39.07
CA PRO A 77 2.44 18.37 39.99
C PRO A 77 3.50 18.59 41.09
N PRO A 78 3.83 19.84 41.45
CA PRO A 78 4.73 20.12 42.56
C PRO A 78 4.16 19.49 43.84
N GLY A 79 4.86 18.51 44.42
CA GLY A 79 4.41 17.79 45.63
C GLY A 79 4.23 16.29 45.49
N ALA A 80 4.38 15.71 44.29
CA ALA A 80 4.54 14.27 44.12
C ALA A 80 5.93 13.83 44.64
N ALA A 81 6.07 13.71 45.96
CA ALA A 81 7.27 13.22 46.66
C ALA A 81 7.76 11.91 46.04
N ALA A 82 9.07 11.65 45.97
CA ALA A 82 9.63 10.41 45.46
C ALA A 82 8.85 9.17 45.98
N TRP A 83 8.14 8.48 45.08
CA TRP A 83 7.27 7.34 45.43
C TRP A 83 8.13 6.08 45.44
N ASP A 84 8.25 5.43 46.60
CA ASP A 84 9.07 4.24 46.84
C ASP A 84 8.77 3.10 45.83
N ALA A 85 9.83 2.36 45.49
CA ALA A 85 9.92 1.49 44.32
C ALA A 85 9.33 0.07 44.49
N ASP A 86 8.80 -0.28 45.66
CA ASP A 86 8.61 -1.69 46.04
C ASP A 86 7.17 -2.22 46.09
N ASP A 87 6.14 -1.40 45.84
CA ASP A 87 4.75 -1.90 45.81
C ASP A 87 4.25 -2.16 44.37
N GLU A 88 4.14 -3.44 44.02
CA GLU A 88 3.71 -3.94 42.70
C GLU A 88 2.19 -3.84 42.45
N LEU A 89 1.44 -3.27 43.40
CA LEU A 89 -0.01 -3.45 43.51
C LEU A 89 -0.88 -2.19 43.36
N ASP A 90 -0.32 -0.98 43.41
CA ASP A 90 -1.08 0.27 43.22
C ASP A 90 -0.66 1.00 41.94
N ILE A 91 -1.50 0.90 40.91
CA ILE A 91 -1.52 1.89 39.83
C ILE A 91 -2.16 3.12 40.45
N ASP A 92 -1.36 3.96 41.11
CA ASP A 92 -1.83 5.26 41.55
C ASP A 92 -2.12 6.11 40.32
N PHE A 93 -3.42 6.17 39.98
CA PHE A 93 -4.01 6.98 38.93
C PHE A 93 -4.08 8.45 39.36
N HIS A 94 -2.94 9.04 39.76
CA HIS A 94 -2.89 10.48 40.00
C HIS A 94 -2.90 11.22 38.65
N ILE A 95 -4.12 11.56 38.22
CA ILE A 95 -4.35 12.64 37.27
C ILE A 95 -3.72 13.88 37.92
N ALA A 96 -2.77 14.52 37.24
CA ALA A 96 -2.40 15.88 37.61
C ALA A 96 -3.69 16.70 37.58
N ASP A 97 -4.08 17.34 38.69
CA ASP A 97 -5.24 18.23 38.76
C ASP A 97 -5.06 19.33 37.69
N GLY A 98 -5.59 19.08 36.49
CA GLY A 98 -5.28 19.86 35.30
C GLY A 98 -5.96 19.28 34.06
N PRO A 99 -6.01 20.05 32.96
CA PRO A 99 -6.68 19.67 31.71
C PRO A 99 -5.92 18.58 30.93
N ALA A 100 -4.98 17.85 31.54
CA ALA A 100 -4.13 16.88 30.87
C ALA A 100 -4.09 15.54 31.59
N PHE A 101 -4.34 14.43 30.89
CA PHE A 101 -4.23 13.08 31.45
C PHE A 101 -2.90 12.42 31.06
N LEU A 102 -1.81 12.89 31.69
CA LEU A 102 -0.48 12.32 31.52
C LEU A 102 -0.33 10.98 32.26
N ARG A 103 0.49 10.08 31.70
CA ARG A 103 0.81 8.79 32.33
C ARG A 103 2.02 8.94 33.24
N SER A 104 1.93 8.42 34.47
CA SER A 104 3.10 8.23 35.33
C SER A 104 4.04 7.16 34.77
N ALA A 105 5.33 7.25 35.10
CA ALA A 105 6.32 6.24 34.74
C ALA A 105 5.92 4.82 35.23
N ARG A 106 5.24 4.74 36.37
CA ARG A 106 4.69 3.49 36.94
C ARG A 106 3.60 2.90 36.04
N THR A 107 2.61 3.70 35.64
CA THR A 107 1.53 3.28 34.72
C THR A 107 2.11 2.78 33.38
N HIS A 108 3.16 3.44 32.90
CA HIS A 108 3.87 3.03 31.68
C HIS A 108 4.52 1.65 31.81
N LYS A 109 5.22 1.39 32.92
CA LYS A 109 5.83 0.08 33.24
C LYS A 109 4.77 -1.03 33.32
N SER A 110 3.66 -0.79 34.02
CA SER A 110 2.56 -1.77 34.13
C SER A 110 1.90 -2.08 32.80
N CYS A 111 1.65 -1.07 31.95
CA CYS A 111 1.12 -1.27 30.61
C CYS A 111 2.08 -2.09 29.74
N ARG A 112 3.38 -1.78 29.76
CA ARG A 112 4.40 -2.54 29.03
C ARG A 112 4.46 -4.01 29.49
N ASN A 113 4.41 -4.26 30.79
CA ASN A 113 4.41 -5.62 31.33
C ASN A 113 3.17 -6.41 30.92
N ALA A 114 1.98 -5.79 30.96
CA ALA A 114 0.74 -6.43 30.50
C ALA A 114 0.77 -6.69 28.99
N ALA A 115 1.25 -5.73 28.19
CA ALA A 115 1.42 -5.90 26.75
C ALA A 115 2.39 -7.04 26.43
N LYS A 116 3.52 -7.15 27.15
CA LYS A 116 4.46 -8.28 27.00
C LYS A 116 3.81 -9.62 27.33
N LYS A 117 3.07 -9.71 28.44
CA LYS A 117 2.33 -10.94 28.79
C LYS A 117 1.32 -11.32 27.70
N TRP A 118 0.64 -10.32 27.13
CA TRP A 118 -0.30 -10.55 26.04
C TRP A 118 0.42 -10.88 24.74
N PHE A 119 1.60 -10.34 24.46
CA PHE A 119 2.42 -10.72 23.30
C PHE A 119 2.85 -12.19 23.38
N ASP A 120 3.28 -12.64 24.57
CA ASP A 120 3.79 -13.99 24.81
C ASP A 120 2.66 -15.05 24.93
N SER A 121 1.40 -14.65 25.12
CA SER A 121 0.28 -15.56 25.38
C SER A 121 -1.07 -15.06 24.86
N PRO A 122 -1.93 -15.92 24.29
CA PRO A 122 -3.28 -15.54 23.89
C PRO A 122 -4.22 -15.27 25.08
N ARG A 123 -3.79 -15.52 26.32
CA ARG A 123 -4.60 -15.23 27.51
C ARG A 123 -4.60 -13.72 27.80
N THR A 124 -5.79 -13.12 27.87
CA THR A 124 -5.97 -11.73 28.26
C THR A 124 -5.34 -11.46 29.64
N PRO A 125 -4.42 -10.50 29.78
CA PRO A 125 -3.81 -10.18 31.07
C PRO A 125 -4.81 -9.68 32.11
N ASP A 126 -4.61 -10.02 33.38
CA ASP A 126 -5.49 -9.60 34.47
C ASP A 126 -5.62 -8.06 34.58
N LEU A 127 -4.55 -7.32 34.23
CA LEU A 127 -4.61 -5.86 34.18
C LEU A 127 -5.60 -5.36 33.13
N VAL A 128 -5.65 -5.99 31.95
CA VAL A 128 -6.60 -5.64 30.88
C VAL A 128 -8.04 -5.88 31.35
N LEU A 129 -8.29 -7.03 31.99
CA LEU A 129 -9.61 -7.37 32.54
C LEU A 129 -10.05 -6.37 33.62
N ARG A 130 -9.17 -5.98 34.54
CA ARG A 130 -9.45 -4.97 35.57
C ARG A 130 -9.75 -3.61 34.97
N LEU A 131 -8.91 -3.14 34.04
CA LEU A 131 -9.10 -1.85 33.36
C LEU A 131 -10.40 -1.81 32.55
N TRP A 132 -10.77 -2.90 31.87
CA TRP A 132 -12.04 -3.00 31.13
C TRP A 132 -13.25 -2.98 32.06
N SER A 133 -13.16 -3.69 33.20
CA SER A 133 -14.21 -3.68 34.22
C SER A 133 -14.40 -2.29 34.81
N GLU A 134 -13.30 -1.59 35.16
CA GLU A 134 -13.35 -0.22 35.67
C GLU A 134 -13.93 0.74 34.62
N LEU A 135 -13.53 0.60 33.35
CA LEU A 135 -14.09 1.38 32.25
C LEU A 135 -15.61 1.19 32.13
N GLY A 136 -16.11 -0.03 32.38
CA GLY A 136 -17.54 -0.35 32.40
C GLY A 136 -18.34 0.33 33.51
N THR A 137 -17.70 0.79 34.59
CA THR A 137 -18.37 1.61 35.62
C THR A 137 -18.76 3.00 35.10
N HIS A 138 -18.13 3.45 34.01
CA HIS A 138 -18.39 4.73 33.34
C HIS A 138 -19.33 4.59 32.13
N LYS A 139 -19.97 3.44 31.92
CA LYS A 139 -20.77 3.15 30.71
C LYS A 139 -21.86 4.18 30.38
N ASP A 140 -22.42 4.82 31.39
CA ASP A 140 -23.53 5.78 31.26
C ASP A 140 -23.04 7.22 31.02
N GLU A 141 -21.72 7.45 31.05
CA GLU A 141 -21.12 8.75 30.73
C GLU A 141 -21.19 9.05 29.23
N LYS A 142 -21.26 10.33 28.89
CA LYS A 142 -21.28 10.80 27.51
C LYS A 142 -19.90 10.64 26.87
N ALA A 143 -19.85 10.07 25.67
CA ALA A 143 -18.59 9.89 24.96
C ALA A 143 -17.97 11.22 24.51
N PHE A 144 -18.78 12.18 24.08
CA PHE A 144 -18.33 13.53 23.73
C PHE A 144 -18.77 14.54 24.79
N LEU A 145 -17.80 15.33 25.28
CA LEU A 145 -18.04 16.47 26.15
C LEU A 145 -17.64 17.77 25.43
N PRO A 146 -18.53 18.78 25.35
CA PRO A 146 -18.17 20.09 24.83
C PRO A 146 -16.96 20.67 25.57
N HIS A 147 -16.02 21.19 24.81
CA HIS A 147 -14.77 21.70 25.36
C HIS A 147 -15.02 23.10 25.93
N THR A 148 -14.75 23.28 27.22
CA THR A 148 -14.74 24.58 27.91
C THR A 148 -13.42 24.73 28.66
N LYS A 149 -13.07 25.95 29.06
CA LYS A 149 -11.81 26.23 29.79
C LYS A 149 -11.69 25.47 31.11
N ASP A 150 -12.81 25.05 31.68
CA ASP A 150 -12.90 24.36 32.97
C ASP A 150 -13.22 22.86 32.83
N THR A 151 -13.28 22.34 31.59
CA THR A 151 -13.55 20.92 31.35
C THR A 151 -12.34 20.09 31.79
N VAL A 152 -12.51 19.29 32.85
CA VAL A 152 -11.53 18.31 33.29
C VAL A 152 -11.66 17.03 32.44
N ALA A 153 -10.53 16.41 32.12
CA ALA A 153 -10.50 15.15 31.40
C ALA A 153 -11.25 14.05 32.20
N PRO A 154 -12.29 13.41 31.63
CA PRO A 154 -12.99 12.31 32.30
C PRO A 154 -12.04 11.16 32.66
N ARG A 155 -12.29 10.54 33.82
CA ARG A 155 -11.46 9.42 34.32
C ARG A 155 -11.36 8.28 33.29
N TRP A 156 -12.46 8.00 32.59
CA TRP A 156 -12.52 6.93 31.60
C TRP A 156 -11.54 7.12 30.41
N TRP A 157 -11.10 8.35 30.10
CA TRP A 157 -10.09 8.57 29.04
C TRP A 157 -8.75 7.94 29.38
N SER A 158 -8.32 8.05 30.64
CA SER A 158 -7.07 7.45 31.10
C SER A 158 -7.11 5.90 31.05
N LEU A 159 -8.29 5.33 31.35
CA LEU A 159 -8.55 3.89 31.27
C LEU A 159 -8.54 3.41 29.82
N ALA A 160 -9.29 4.07 28.94
CA ALA A 160 -9.32 3.77 27.51
C ALA A 160 -7.92 3.91 26.88
N CYS A 161 -7.17 4.96 27.21
CA CYS A 161 -5.78 5.14 26.77
C CYS A 161 -4.87 4.01 27.26
N SER A 162 -5.06 3.50 28.50
CA SER A 162 -4.29 2.36 29.02
C SER A 162 -4.53 1.10 28.23
N LEU A 163 -5.79 0.80 27.99
CA LEU A 163 -6.20 -0.35 27.20
C LEU A 163 -5.70 -0.24 25.76
N MET A 164 -5.81 0.93 25.12
CA MET A 164 -5.30 1.19 23.78
C MET A 164 -3.79 0.95 23.69
N VAL A 165 -3.01 1.51 24.63
CA VAL A 165 -1.55 1.37 24.66
C VAL A 165 -1.13 -0.08 24.90
N ILE A 166 -1.82 -0.80 25.80
CA ILE A 166 -1.54 -2.22 26.06
C ILE A 166 -1.81 -3.04 24.79
N ALA A 167 -2.95 -2.81 24.14
CA ALA A 167 -3.34 -3.51 22.91
C ALA A 167 -2.37 -3.23 21.74
N ASP A 168 -1.98 -1.98 21.54
CA ASP A 168 -1.01 -1.56 20.53
C ASP A 168 0.37 -2.21 20.76
N GLN A 169 0.88 -2.20 22.00
CA GLN A 169 2.18 -2.82 22.34
C GLN A 169 2.15 -4.36 22.33
N ALA A 170 0.97 -4.99 22.35
CA ALA A 170 0.84 -6.44 22.21
C ALA A 170 0.90 -6.89 20.74
N CYS A 171 0.91 -5.94 19.79
CA CYS A 171 0.88 -6.19 18.35
C CYS A 171 2.13 -5.71 17.57
N PRO A 172 3.37 -5.73 18.10
CA PRO A 172 4.53 -5.47 17.26
C PRO A 172 4.55 -6.49 16.12
N ASP A 173 4.95 -6.03 14.93
CA ASP A 173 5.07 -6.82 13.70
C ASP A 173 3.76 -7.44 13.19
N VAL A 174 2.60 -7.05 13.72
CA VAL A 174 1.32 -7.42 13.09
C VAL A 174 1.27 -6.84 11.67
N GLY A 175 0.91 -7.65 10.69
CA GLY A 175 0.99 -7.29 9.28
C GLY A 175 2.35 -7.57 8.63
N TYR A 176 3.39 -7.87 9.40
CA TYR A 176 4.71 -8.23 8.89
C TYR A 176 4.96 -9.74 9.04
N GLY A 177 5.64 -10.31 8.03
CA GLY A 177 5.83 -11.76 7.87
C GLY A 177 7.07 -12.33 8.54
N PHE A 178 7.18 -13.66 8.46
CA PHE A 178 8.17 -14.48 9.17
C PHE A 178 9.62 -14.09 8.91
N LEU A 179 10.38 -14.09 10.01
CA LEU A 179 11.80 -14.44 10.05
C LEU A 179 11.86 -15.89 10.48
N ASN A 180 12.25 -16.82 9.60
CA ASN A 180 12.94 -18.03 10.02
C ASN A 180 13.59 -18.66 8.79
N GLN A 181 14.92 -18.60 8.75
CA GLN A 181 15.74 -19.39 7.83
C GLN A 181 15.82 -20.87 8.25
N ASP A 182 15.48 -21.18 9.51
CA ASP A 182 15.93 -22.40 10.20
C ASP A 182 14.89 -23.53 10.30
N ASP A 183 13.61 -23.29 9.99
CA ASP A 183 12.61 -24.37 9.93
C ASP A 183 12.77 -25.27 8.66
N ALA A 184 13.85 -25.07 7.89
CA ALA A 184 14.20 -25.85 6.70
C ALA A 184 15.13 -27.04 6.98
N GLU A 185 15.64 -27.21 8.20
CA GLU A 185 16.43 -28.37 8.61
C GLU A 185 15.67 -29.22 9.62
N ALA A 186 14.60 -29.89 9.18
CA ALA A 186 14.17 -31.09 9.88
C ALA A 186 15.17 -32.21 9.51
N PRO A 187 15.85 -32.85 10.49
CA PRO A 187 16.77 -33.94 10.19
C PRO A 187 15.99 -35.12 9.61
N HIS A 188 16.56 -35.72 8.57
CA HIS A 188 16.12 -37.00 8.03
C HIS A 188 15.91 -38.00 9.18
N SER A 189 14.67 -38.43 9.38
CA SER A 189 14.38 -39.67 10.10
C SER A 189 13.45 -40.53 9.26
N ASP A 190 13.97 -41.70 8.88
CA ASP A 190 13.28 -42.76 8.16
C ASP A 190 11.97 -43.21 8.85
N GLY A 191 10.95 -43.47 8.03
CA GLY A 191 9.99 -44.55 8.21
C GLY A 191 8.92 -44.43 9.31
N GLY A 192 7.66 -44.32 8.90
CA GLY A 192 6.51 -44.78 9.69
C GLY A 192 5.29 -43.87 9.65
N GLY A 193 4.19 -44.33 9.06
CA GLY A 193 2.92 -43.60 9.01
C GLY A 193 2.24 -43.43 10.37
N GLY A 194 1.62 -42.28 10.58
CA GLY A 194 0.77 -41.98 11.73
C GLY A 194 0.21 -40.55 11.66
N ALA A 195 -1.08 -40.39 11.90
CA ALA A 195 -1.83 -39.13 11.85
C ALA A 195 -1.29 -38.06 12.81
N SER A 196 -1.25 -36.79 12.38
CA SER A 196 -0.73 -35.68 13.19
C SER A 196 -1.73 -35.24 14.26
N THR A 197 -1.37 -35.42 15.52
CA THR A 197 -1.96 -34.78 16.69
C THR A 197 -1.14 -33.55 17.09
N LEU A 198 -1.81 -32.46 17.48
CA LEU A 198 -1.21 -31.25 18.04
C LEU A 198 -0.39 -31.57 19.32
N PRO A 199 0.73 -30.89 19.59
CA PRO A 199 1.55 -31.18 20.76
C PRO A 199 0.86 -30.72 22.05
N GLN A 200 0.66 -31.67 22.97
CA GLN A 200 0.24 -31.39 24.34
C GLN A 200 1.38 -30.79 25.17
N SER A 201 0.99 -29.91 26.09
CA SER A 201 1.82 -29.20 27.08
C SER A 201 2.90 -30.07 27.75
N GLY A 202 4.17 -29.71 27.57
CA GLY A 202 5.32 -30.29 28.26
C GLY A 202 6.00 -29.28 29.20
N LYS A 203 6.10 -29.65 30.47
CA LYS A 203 6.66 -28.88 31.59
C LYS A 203 8.07 -28.34 31.32
N LEU A 204 8.28 -27.02 31.51
CA LEU A 204 9.62 -26.43 31.61
C LEU A 204 10.30 -26.86 32.93
N GLY A 205 11.43 -27.55 32.79
CA GLY A 205 12.33 -27.90 33.89
C GLY A 205 13.08 -26.68 34.40
N ARG A 206 13.03 -26.50 35.71
CA ARG A 206 13.73 -25.47 36.50
C ARG A 206 15.23 -25.79 36.53
N LYS A 207 16.08 -24.89 36.04
CA LYS A 207 17.50 -24.82 36.45
C LYS A 207 17.76 -23.47 37.09
N SER A 208 18.06 -23.54 38.38
CA SER A 208 18.59 -22.48 39.23
C SER A 208 20.09 -22.33 38.96
N GLU A 209 20.55 -21.12 38.70
CA GLU A 209 21.94 -20.74 38.98
C GLU A 209 21.96 -19.31 39.52
N THR A 210 22.57 -19.19 40.68
CA THR A 210 22.75 -18.01 41.52
C THR A 210 24.02 -17.27 41.11
N GLY A 211 23.99 -15.94 41.06
CA GLY A 211 25.19 -15.11 40.97
C GLY A 211 24.88 -13.62 41.02
N ASN A 212 25.14 -12.99 42.17
CA ASN A 212 25.11 -11.54 42.38
C ASN A 212 26.22 -10.84 41.58
N ALA A 213 25.89 -9.72 40.93
CA ALA A 213 26.81 -8.60 40.75
C ALA A 213 26.00 -7.32 40.48
N GLU A 214 26.19 -6.33 41.35
CA GLU A 214 25.69 -4.96 41.24
C GLU A 214 26.43 -4.21 40.14
N GLY A 215 25.69 -3.44 39.34
CA GLY A 215 26.24 -2.51 38.34
C GLY A 215 25.11 -1.70 37.69
N GLU A 216 25.12 -0.39 37.93
CA GLU A 216 24.25 0.58 37.26
C GLU A 216 24.53 0.57 35.74
N GLU A 217 23.56 0.11 34.94
CA GLU A 217 23.59 0.24 33.47
C GLU A 217 22.48 1.19 32.99
N THR A 218 22.91 2.34 32.46
CA THR A 218 22.13 3.15 31.52
C THR A 218 22.01 2.39 30.19
N GLY A 219 21.08 1.43 30.12
CA GLY A 219 20.90 0.56 28.96
C GLY A 219 19.96 1.13 27.90
N ALA A 220 20.52 1.76 26.86
CA ALA A 220 19.90 1.76 25.54
C ALA A 220 19.99 0.33 24.98
N GLY A 221 18.99 -0.50 25.28
CA GLY A 221 18.96 -1.91 24.88
C GLY A 221 18.86 -2.05 23.36
N THR A 222 20.00 -2.25 22.70
CA THR A 222 20.08 -2.93 21.41
C THR A 222 19.57 -4.36 21.58
N ARG A 223 18.47 -4.72 20.91
CA ARG A 223 18.05 -6.12 20.79
C ARG A 223 19.05 -6.85 19.90
N ASP A 224 19.86 -7.70 20.50
CA ASP A 224 20.65 -8.70 19.81
C ASP A 224 19.72 -9.87 19.48
N ARG A 225 19.32 -10.02 18.21
CA ARG A 225 18.34 -11.03 17.78
C ARG A 225 18.98 -12.43 17.73
N GLY A 226 19.22 -13.01 18.89
CA GLY A 226 19.39 -14.45 19.02
C GLY A 226 18.01 -15.12 19.10
N ALA A 227 17.61 -15.87 18.06
CA ALA A 227 16.42 -16.73 18.02
C ALA A 227 15.14 -16.13 18.67
N GLU A 228 14.58 -15.07 18.07
CA GLU A 228 13.54 -14.26 18.72
C GLU A 228 12.09 -14.77 18.53
N THR A 229 11.36 -14.75 19.65
CA THR A 229 9.96 -15.14 19.85
C THR A 229 8.95 -14.29 19.07
N GLN A 230 8.07 -14.91 18.28
CA GLN A 230 6.98 -14.27 17.52
C GLN A 230 5.73 -14.01 18.39
N SER A 231 5.01 -12.91 18.15
CA SER A 231 3.67 -12.71 18.74
C SER A 231 2.67 -13.72 18.18
N TRP A 232 1.77 -14.22 19.03
CA TRP A 232 0.66 -15.04 18.55
C TRP A 232 -0.28 -14.25 17.62
N THR A 233 -0.35 -12.91 17.72
CA THR A 233 -1.13 -12.05 16.82
C THR A 233 -0.55 -11.98 15.40
N SER A 234 0.79 -11.93 15.25
CA SER A 234 1.46 -12.03 13.95
C SER A 234 1.28 -13.43 13.35
N LEU A 235 1.40 -14.48 14.16
CA LEU A 235 1.14 -15.86 13.73
C LEU A 235 -0.29 -16.03 13.20
N TRP A 236 -1.28 -15.46 13.88
CA TRP A 236 -2.68 -15.45 13.42
C TRP A 236 -2.86 -14.77 12.08
N PHE A 237 -2.29 -13.56 11.92
CA PHE A 237 -2.40 -12.80 10.69
C PHE A 237 -1.88 -13.61 9.50
N LYS A 238 -0.73 -14.28 9.66
CA LYS A 238 -0.16 -15.17 8.64
C LYS A 238 -1.10 -16.29 8.24
N ILE A 239 -1.67 -17.01 9.21
CA ILE A 239 -2.55 -18.15 8.92
C ILE A 239 -3.76 -17.71 8.08
N ILE A 240 -4.33 -16.53 8.38
CA ILE A 240 -5.45 -15.96 7.61
C ILE A 240 -5.02 -15.66 6.17
N ILE A 241 -3.85 -15.04 5.99
CA ILE A 241 -3.33 -14.71 4.66
C ILE A 241 -3.04 -15.98 3.85
N GLU A 242 -2.40 -16.98 4.45
CA GLU A 242 -2.12 -18.27 3.80
C GLU A 242 -3.40 -18.97 3.35
N TYR A 243 -4.41 -19.03 4.22
CA TYR A 243 -5.72 -19.59 3.90
C TYR A 243 -6.39 -18.86 2.72
N LYS A 244 -6.42 -17.52 2.75
CA LYS A 244 -7.01 -16.72 1.67
C LYS A 244 -6.26 -16.90 0.35
N LEU A 245 -4.93 -17.06 0.39
CA LEU A 245 -4.12 -17.33 -0.78
C LEU A 245 -4.37 -18.73 -1.33
N GLU A 246 -4.47 -19.75 -0.50
CA GLU A 246 -4.80 -21.11 -0.91
C GLU A 246 -6.19 -21.18 -1.54
N LYS A 247 -7.20 -20.55 -0.93
CA LYS A 247 -8.55 -20.41 -1.50
C LYS A 247 -8.54 -19.72 -2.86
N SER A 248 -7.72 -18.67 -3.01
CA SER A 248 -7.58 -17.95 -4.29
C SER A 248 -6.91 -18.81 -5.36
N LYS A 249 -5.89 -19.61 -5.00
CA LYS A 249 -5.26 -20.59 -5.91
C LYS A 249 -6.26 -21.65 -6.39
N ASN A 250 -7.04 -22.22 -5.47
CA ASN A 250 -8.03 -23.25 -5.79
C ASN A 250 -9.18 -22.70 -6.67
N ALA A 251 -9.63 -21.47 -6.40
CA ALA A 251 -10.65 -20.82 -7.23
C ALA A 251 -10.15 -20.54 -8.67
N ASN A 252 -8.86 -20.22 -8.83
CA ASN A 252 -8.28 -20.00 -10.16
C ASN A 252 -8.14 -21.30 -10.96
N GLN A 253 -7.93 -22.45 -10.29
CA GLN A 253 -7.91 -23.77 -10.95
C GLN A 253 -9.30 -24.22 -11.41
N HIS A 254 -10.37 -23.94 -10.66
CA HIS A 254 -11.72 -24.40 -11.02
C HIS A 254 -12.41 -23.57 -12.11
N ASN A 255 -12.00 -22.31 -12.33
CA ASN A 255 -12.56 -21.48 -13.41
C ASN A 255 -11.85 -21.66 -14.77
N SER A 256 -10.87 -22.57 -14.88
CA SER A 256 -10.15 -22.82 -16.13
C SER A 256 -10.87 -23.82 -17.03
N THR A 257 -12.06 -23.47 -17.55
CA THR A 257 -12.53 -24.05 -18.82
C THR A 257 -12.08 -23.23 -20.04
N ASN A 258 -11.48 -22.04 -19.84
CA ASN A 258 -10.82 -21.23 -20.87
C ASN A 258 -9.74 -20.25 -20.32
N ALA A 259 -9.15 -20.49 -19.15
CA ALA A 259 -8.31 -19.49 -18.46
C ALA A 259 -6.80 -19.75 -18.62
N THR A 260 -6.13 -18.84 -19.33
CA THR A 260 -4.67 -18.66 -19.29
C THR A 260 -4.24 -17.99 -17.98
N SER A 261 -4.55 -18.58 -16.81
CA SER A 261 -3.86 -18.18 -15.57
C SER A 261 -2.43 -18.69 -15.67
N LEU A 262 -1.55 -17.86 -16.21
CA LEU A 262 -0.17 -18.23 -16.50
C LEU A 262 0.60 -18.39 -15.19
N ASP A 263 0.79 -19.65 -14.82
CA ASP A 263 1.67 -20.23 -13.81
C ASP A 263 2.60 -19.24 -13.07
N GLY A 264 2.25 -18.84 -11.84
CA GLY A 264 3.13 -18.04 -10.95
C GLY A 264 2.59 -16.70 -10.42
N HIS A 265 1.39 -16.26 -10.81
CA HIS A 265 0.72 -15.09 -10.22
C HIS A 265 -0.56 -15.46 -9.46
N VAL A 266 -0.75 -14.88 -8.27
CA VAL A 266 -1.96 -15.04 -7.45
C VAL A 266 -2.62 -13.68 -7.25
N HIS A 267 -3.94 -13.64 -7.41
CA HIS A 267 -4.78 -12.47 -7.15
C HIS A 267 -5.61 -12.71 -5.89
N ILE A 268 -5.53 -11.80 -4.92
CA ILE A 268 -6.34 -11.87 -3.71
C ILE A 268 -7.69 -11.21 -4.01
N LYS A 269 -8.74 -12.01 -4.20
CA LYS A 269 -10.09 -11.52 -4.54
C LYS A 269 -10.84 -10.93 -3.34
N ASP A 270 -10.53 -11.40 -2.14
CA ASP A 270 -11.19 -10.99 -0.90
C ASP A 270 -10.14 -10.54 0.13
N PRO A 271 -9.65 -9.30 0.03
CA PRO A 271 -8.62 -8.78 0.94
C PRO A 271 -9.16 -8.59 2.37
N LEU A 272 -8.24 -8.53 3.33
CA LEU A 272 -8.58 -8.30 4.73
C LEU A 272 -8.76 -6.80 5.00
N TRP A 273 -10.01 -6.36 5.10
CA TRP A 273 -10.37 -4.93 5.27
C TRP A 273 -10.09 -4.37 6.67
N THR A 274 -10.03 -5.24 7.68
CA THR A 274 -9.71 -4.92 9.07
C THR A 274 -9.04 -6.11 9.73
N LEU A 275 -8.12 -5.85 10.67
CA LEU A 275 -7.54 -6.86 11.54
C LEU A 275 -8.52 -7.34 12.62
N CYS A 276 -9.61 -6.62 12.88
CA CYS A 276 -10.59 -6.94 13.91
C CYS A 276 -11.43 -8.19 13.59
N PHE A 277 -11.87 -8.88 14.65
CA PHE A 277 -12.82 -10.00 14.57
C PHE A 277 -14.18 -9.61 15.15
N GLY A 278 -14.19 -8.98 16.33
CA GLY A 278 -15.41 -8.66 17.07
C GLY A 278 -15.99 -7.28 16.75
N VAL A 279 -15.22 -6.39 16.13
CA VAL A 279 -15.65 -5.03 15.80
C VAL A 279 -16.30 -4.98 14.41
N ASP A 280 -17.47 -4.33 14.33
CA ASP A 280 -18.20 -4.11 13.08
C ASP A 280 -17.38 -3.22 12.11
N PRO A 281 -16.97 -3.74 10.93
CA PRO A 281 -16.17 -3.00 9.96
C PRO A 281 -16.93 -1.87 9.26
N ASP A 282 -18.25 -1.79 9.43
CA ASP A 282 -19.07 -0.65 8.98
C ASP A 282 -19.07 0.51 9.98
N ILE A 283 -18.46 0.34 11.15
CA ILE A 283 -18.30 1.39 12.18
C ILE A 283 -16.83 1.78 12.36
N SER A 284 -15.93 0.80 12.43
CA SER A 284 -14.50 1.07 12.61
C SER A 284 -13.65 -0.09 12.10
N CYS A 285 -12.50 0.25 11.53
CA CYS A 285 -11.53 -0.73 11.05
C CYS A 285 -10.16 -0.48 11.70
N VAL A 286 -9.35 -1.53 11.80
CA VAL A 286 -7.96 -1.45 12.26
C VAL A 286 -7.06 -2.10 11.23
N GLN A 287 -5.93 -1.46 10.95
CA GLN A 287 -4.88 -2.01 10.10
C GLN A 287 -3.53 -1.97 10.82
N ALA A 288 -2.55 -2.68 10.26
CA ALA A 288 -1.17 -2.55 10.69
C ALA A 288 -0.63 -1.15 10.35
N LYS A 289 0.47 -0.80 11.01
CA LYS A 289 1.13 0.50 10.88
C LYS A 289 2.63 0.30 10.68
N SER A 290 3.21 0.94 9.67
CA SER A 290 4.66 0.84 9.45
C SER A 290 5.47 1.79 10.30
N ARG A 291 4.94 3.00 10.52
CA ARG A 291 5.70 4.14 11.05
C ARG A 291 4.84 5.11 11.82
N SER A 292 5.42 5.79 12.80
CA SER A 292 4.81 6.85 13.60
C SER A 292 5.74 8.05 13.65
N ARG A 293 5.38 9.17 13.03
CA ARG A 293 6.22 10.37 13.07
C ARG A 293 5.89 11.25 14.26
N ASN A 294 6.93 11.89 14.81
CA ASN A 294 6.86 12.76 15.98
C ASN A 294 6.34 14.19 15.66
N ILE A 295 5.60 14.41 14.56
CA ILE A 295 5.09 15.74 14.18
C ILE A 295 3.58 15.80 14.40
N GLY A 296 3.14 16.75 15.22
CA GLY A 296 1.72 16.98 15.54
C GLY A 296 1.20 16.12 16.69
N CYS A 297 0.10 16.57 17.31
CA CYS A 297 -0.62 15.83 18.35
C CYS A 297 -1.91 15.25 17.76
N SER A 298 -1.95 13.93 17.57
CA SER A 298 -3.15 13.21 17.11
C SER A 298 -3.15 11.78 17.65
N LEU A 299 -4.31 11.12 17.61
CA LEU A 299 -4.41 9.70 17.99
C LEU A 299 -3.51 8.81 17.12
N ARG A 300 -3.26 9.19 15.85
CA ARG A 300 -2.30 8.48 14.98
C ARG A 300 -0.90 8.49 15.57
N ASN A 301 -0.48 9.56 16.23
CA ASN A 301 0.87 9.63 16.83
C ASN A 301 0.92 9.02 18.24
N MET A 302 -0.21 8.54 18.76
CA MET A 302 -0.24 7.73 19.97
C MET A 302 0.02 6.26 19.68
N SER A 303 -0.47 5.68 18.57
CA SER A 303 -0.25 4.26 18.29
C SER A 303 1.03 4.02 17.49
N LEU A 304 1.73 2.92 17.78
CA LEU A 304 2.98 2.54 17.12
C LEU A 304 2.82 1.42 16.09
N ASN A 305 1.94 0.44 16.37
CA ASN A 305 1.84 -0.80 15.58
C ASN A 305 0.47 -0.96 14.89
N LEU A 306 -0.57 -0.37 15.46
CA LEU A 306 -1.93 -0.42 14.93
C LEU A 306 -2.39 0.96 14.46
N ALA A 307 -3.18 0.98 13.39
CA ALA A 307 -3.80 2.18 12.84
C ALA A 307 -5.32 2.05 12.91
N LEU A 308 -5.96 3.01 13.59
CA LEU A 308 -7.40 3.21 13.46
C LEU A 308 -7.69 3.80 12.08
N VAL A 309 -8.52 3.13 11.29
CA VAL A 309 -8.88 3.53 9.93
C VAL A 309 -10.41 3.60 9.79
N PRO A 310 -10.94 4.44 8.89
CA PRO A 310 -12.38 4.63 8.76
C PRO A 310 -13.12 3.34 8.36
N PRO A 311 -14.45 3.31 8.56
CA PRO A 311 -15.30 2.23 8.08
C PRO A 311 -15.06 1.87 6.62
N ARG A 312 -15.24 0.58 6.27
CA ARG A 312 -15.09 0.10 4.89
C ARG A 312 -16.03 0.81 3.89
N GLY A 313 -17.15 1.37 4.36
CA GLY A 313 -18.06 2.16 3.54
C GLY A 313 -17.50 3.51 3.06
N ILE A 314 -16.48 4.06 3.72
CA ILE A 314 -15.83 5.32 3.33
C ILE A 314 -14.67 5.05 2.38
N VAL A 315 -13.72 4.23 2.83
CA VAL A 315 -12.59 3.70 2.05
C VAL A 315 -12.18 2.38 2.67
N CYS A 316 -12.03 1.34 1.87
CA CYS A 316 -11.50 0.09 2.36
C CYS A 316 -9.97 0.15 2.42
N SER A 317 -9.39 -0.20 3.56
CA SER A 317 -7.93 -0.25 3.72
C SER A 317 -7.47 -1.69 3.65
N VAL A 318 -6.35 -1.96 2.98
CA VAL A 318 -5.81 -3.31 2.83
C VAL A 318 -4.33 -3.33 3.10
N TRP A 319 -3.92 -4.24 3.97
CA TRP A 319 -2.54 -4.58 4.21
C TRP A 319 -2.18 -5.90 3.51
N HIS A 320 -1.35 -5.83 2.48
CA HIS A 320 -0.89 -6.98 1.71
C HIS A 320 0.47 -7.42 2.22
N GLN A 321 0.47 -8.58 2.87
CA GLN A 321 1.69 -9.30 3.21
C GLN A 321 1.78 -10.55 2.34
N PRO A 322 2.88 -10.77 1.60
CA PRO A 322 3.10 -12.05 0.96
C PRO A 322 3.44 -13.12 2.03
N PRO A 323 3.06 -14.39 1.83
CA PRO A 323 3.15 -15.42 2.88
C PRO A 323 4.54 -16.06 2.99
N PHE A 324 5.45 -15.74 2.08
CA PHE A 324 6.75 -16.40 1.92
C PHE A 324 7.91 -15.50 2.39
N MET A 325 9.16 -15.98 2.28
CA MET A 325 10.35 -15.25 2.74
C MET A 325 10.41 -13.84 2.16
N ILE A 326 10.55 -12.87 3.06
CA ILE A 326 10.73 -11.46 2.75
C ILE A 326 12.22 -11.11 2.91
N THR A 327 12.71 -10.20 2.07
CA THR A 327 14.11 -9.75 2.12
C THR A 327 14.34 -8.81 3.32
N PRO A 328 15.48 -8.93 4.04
CA PRO A 328 15.83 -8.00 5.10
C PRO A 328 16.02 -6.57 4.60
N ASP A 329 15.67 -5.57 5.42
CA ASP A 329 15.90 -4.16 5.08
C ASP A 329 17.38 -3.80 5.04
N ASP A 330 18.18 -4.47 5.86
CA ASP A 330 19.63 -4.26 5.93
C ASP A 330 20.37 -4.86 4.70
N GLU A 331 19.65 -5.58 3.83
CA GLU A 331 20.17 -6.05 2.56
C GLU A 331 20.16 -4.92 1.49
N ALA A 332 21.33 -4.28 1.29
CA ALA A 332 21.70 -3.45 0.14
C ALA A 332 20.75 -2.27 -0.28
N VAL A 333 21.26 -1.45 -1.21
CA VAL A 333 20.55 -0.35 -1.87
C VAL A 333 19.32 -0.86 -2.62
N LEU A 334 18.20 -0.14 -2.54
CA LEU A 334 17.00 -0.39 -3.34
C LEU A 334 17.09 0.35 -4.67
N ASN A 335 17.48 -0.37 -5.72
CA ASN A 335 17.47 0.13 -7.10
C ASN A 335 16.12 -0.10 -7.78
N ILE A 336 15.52 0.97 -8.28
CA ILE A 336 14.22 0.99 -8.95
C ILE A 336 14.40 1.52 -10.37
N LEU A 337 13.97 0.76 -11.37
CA LEU A 337 13.90 1.20 -12.77
C LEU A 337 12.59 1.94 -13.03
N LEU A 338 12.68 3.23 -13.30
CA LEU A 338 11.58 4.09 -13.71
C LEU A 338 11.49 4.10 -15.23
N VAL A 339 10.35 3.66 -15.76
CA VAL A 339 10.12 3.58 -17.21
C VAL A 339 9.02 4.60 -17.57
N PRO A 340 9.35 5.79 -18.11
CA PRO A 340 8.39 6.85 -18.40
C PRO A 340 7.60 6.55 -19.70
N PHE A 341 7.04 5.36 -19.79
CA PHE A 341 6.21 4.88 -20.89
C PHE A 341 4.75 5.34 -20.70
N PRO A 342 4.00 5.60 -21.78
CA PRO A 342 4.43 5.64 -23.17
C PRO A 342 5.39 6.80 -23.47
N PHE A 343 6.20 6.64 -24.50
CA PHE A 343 7.12 7.70 -24.94
C PHE A 343 6.45 8.73 -25.83
N ARG A 344 5.35 8.36 -26.51
CA ARG A 344 4.55 9.23 -27.37
C ARG A 344 3.05 8.98 -27.19
N ILE A 345 2.27 10.04 -27.20
CA ILE A 345 0.80 9.97 -27.23
C ILE A 345 0.26 10.99 -28.25
N PRO A 346 -0.31 10.54 -29.38
CA PRO A 346 -0.96 11.43 -30.33
C PRO A 346 -2.20 12.11 -29.75
N ALA A 347 -2.56 13.30 -30.23
CA ALA A 347 -3.79 13.98 -29.80
C ALA A 347 -5.04 13.11 -30.04
N LYS A 348 -5.04 12.34 -31.14
CA LYS A 348 -6.10 11.39 -31.49
C LYS A 348 -6.30 10.24 -30.50
N SER A 349 -5.39 10.04 -29.54
CA SER A 349 -5.63 9.14 -28.41
C SER A 349 -6.66 9.69 -27.43
N PHE A 350 -6.94 10.99 -27.46
CA PHE A 350 -8.02 11.59 -26.68
C PHE A 350 -9.27 11.68 -27.55
N ARG A 351 -10.41 11.23 -27.04
CA ARG A 351 -11.70 11.34 -27.73
C ARG A 351 -12.72 12.00 -26.84
N GLY A 352 -13.26 13.12 -27.30
CA GLY A 352 -14.30 13.86 -26.62
C GLY A 352 -15.70 13.47 -27.08
N THR A 353 -16.61 13.29 -26.14
CA THR A 353 -18.06 13.24 -26.37
C THR A 353 -18.71 14.38 -25.60
N VAL A 354 -19.39 15.26 -26.32
CA VAL A 354 -20.05 16.43 -25.75
C VAL A 354 -21.53 16.13 -25.55
N SER A 355 -22.09 16.52 -24.41
CA SER A 355 -23.54 16.48 -24.17
C SER A 355 -24.14 17.87 -24.40
N LEU A 356 -24.01 18.41 -25.62
CA LEU A 356 -24.63 19.68 -26.01
C LEU A 356 -25.81 19.44 -26.95
N LYS A 357 -26.85 20.27 -26.84
CA LYS A 357 -27.89 20.32 -27.88
C LYS A 357 -27.32 21.08 -29.08
N PRO A 358 -27.76 20.79 -30.33
CA PRO A 358 -27.24 21.46 -31.53
C PRO A 358 -27.26 22.99 -31.48
N GLN A 359 -28.26 23.55 -30.80
CA GLN A 359 -28.45 24.98 -30.55
C GLN A 359 -27.42 25.62 -29.59
N ASP A 360 -26.66 24.82 -28.84
CA ASP A 360 -25.67 25.30 -27.87
C ASP A 360 -24.25 25.38 -28.49
N VAL A 361 -24.04 24.87 -29.71
CA VAL A 361 -22.70 24.73 -30.35
C VAL A 361 -22.09 26.08 -30.77
N HIS A 362 -22.91 27.11 -30.94
CA HIS A 362 -22.52 28.44 -31.42
C HIS A 362 -22.64 29.56 -30.39
N ARG A 363 -22.98 29.24 -29.14
CA ARG A 363 -23.10 30.26 -28.08
C ARG A 363 -21.71 30.74 -27.67
N ASN A 364 -21.52 32.06 -27.65
CA ASN A 364 -20.35 32.64 -27.03
C ASN A 364 -20.41 32.42 -25.51
N LYS A 365 -19.27 32.53 -24.82
CA LYS A 365 -19.18 32.38 -23.36
C LYS A 365 -20.13 33.34 -22.61
N GLU A 366 -20.50 34.45 -23.25
CA GLU A 366 -21.45 35.47 -22.79
C GLU A 366 -22.93 35.07 -22.97
N ASP A 367 -23.24 34.10 -23.86
CA ASP A 367 -24.60 33.64 -24.19
C ASP A 367 -25.05 32.44 -23.33
N TYR A 368 -24.15 31.89 -22.52
CA TYR A 368 -24.51 30.96 -21.47
C TYR A 368 -24.86 31.77 -20.23
N ASP A 369 -25.90 31.37 -19.49
CA ASP A 369 -26.31 31.95 -18.19
C ASP A 369 -25.23 31.69 -17.10
N GLY A 370 -23.96 32.00 -17.37
CA GLY A 370 -22.80 31.72 -16.53
C GLY A 370 -22.30 30.26 -16.54
N VAL A 371 -22.81 29.38 -17.41
CA VAL A 371 -22.49 27.94 -17.38
C VAL A 371 -21.62 27.49 -18.57
N SER A 372 -20.36 27.13 -18.32
CA SER A 372 -19.51 26.53 -19.36
C SER A 372 -20.05 25.16 -19.80
N PRO A 373 -20.05 24.85 -21.11
CA PRO A 373 -20.40 23.52 -21.58
C PRO A 373 -19.42 22.49 -21.03
N TRP A 374 -19.93 21.29 -20.73
CA TRP A 374 -19.16 20.17 -20.19
C TRP A 374 -19.26 18.94 -21.10
N GLY A 375 -18.16 18.21 -21.19
CA GLY A 375 -18.01 17.01 -22.01
C GLY A 375 -17.31 15.90 -21.26
N ARG A 376 -17.31 14.70 -21.86
CA ARG A 376 -16.58 13.53 -21.36
C ARG A 376 -15.47 13.17 -22.33
N PHE A 377 -14.31 12.74 -21.84
CA PHE A 377 -13.25 12.23 -22.71
C PHE A 377 -12.77 10.85 -22.30
N CYS A 378 -12.36 10.05 -23.28
CA CYS A 378 -11.67 8.78 -23.09
C CYS A 378 -10.22 8.90 -23.60
N VAL A 379 -9.33 8.06 -23.06
CA VAL A 379 -7.96 7.90 -23.56
C VAL A 379 -7.81 6.51 -24.16
N ASP A 380 -7.40 6.46 -25.42
CA ASP A 380 -7.13 5.25 -26.16
C ASP A 380 -5.66 4.90 -26.10
N GLN A 381 -5.35 3.69 -25.61
CA GLN A 381 -3.99 3.16 -25.53
C GLN A 381 -3.43 2.73 -26.90
N ARG A 382 -3.43 3.64 -27.87
CA ARG A 382 -2.93 3.39 -29.23
C ARG A 382 -1.48 2.91 -29.28
N TRP A 383 -0.69 3.19 -28.24
CA TRP A 383 0.68 2.70 -28.10
C TRP A 383 0.76 1.18 -27.87
N LEU A 384 -0.25 0.58 -27.23
CA LEU A 384 -0.38 -0.87 -27.05
C LEU A 384 -1.29 -1.52 -28.08
N HIS A 385 -2.35 -0.82 -28.50
CA HIS A 385 -3.44 -1.41 -29.30
C HIS A 385 -3.38 -1.06 -30.79
N GLY A 386 -2.47 -0.17 -31.20
CA GLY A 386 -2.41 0.31 -32.57
C GLY A 386 -3.49 1.35 -32.88
N GLU A 387 -3.81 1.51 -34.16
CA GLU A 387 -4.86 2.43 -34.59
C GLU A 387 -6.26 1.82 -34.37
N ILE A 388 -7.13 2.60 -33.71
CA ILE A 388 -8.55 2.29 -33.52
C ILE A 388 -9.33 2.90 -34.70
N THR A 389 -10.20 2.11 -35.33
CA THR A 389 -11.03 2.45 -36.49
C THR A 389 -12.50 2.46 -36.09
N ASP A 390 -13.34 3.31 -36.71
CA ASP A 390 -14.74 3.48 -36.30
C ASP A 390 -15.63 2.20 -36.36
N ASP A 391 -15.19 1.15 -37.06
CA ASP A 391 -15.84 -0.18 -37.12
C ASP A 391 -15.57 -1.10 -35.91
N ASP A 392 -14.93 -0.59 -34.84
CA ASP A 392 -14.44 -1.38 -33.69
C ASP A 392 -15.51 -1.98 -32.75
N ASP A 393 -16.80 -1.81 -33.07
CA ASP A 393 -17.92 -2.46 -32.37
C ASP A 393 -18.19 -3.91 -32.86
N LYS A 394 -17.46 -4.39 -33.89
CA LYS A 394 -17.54 -5.77 -34.38
C LYS A 394 -16.29 -6.56 -33.99
N ARG A 395 -16.51 -7.86 -33.70
CA ARG A 395 -15.54 -8.91 -33.36
C ARG A 395 -14.10 -8.56 -33.80
N GLU A 396 -13.21 -8.43 -32.83
CA GLU A 396 -11.82 -8.02 -33.05
C GLU A 396 -11.16 -8.90 -34.12
N SER A 397 -10.65 -8.27 -35.19
CA SER A 397 -10.06 -9.02 -36.30
C SER A 397 -8.75 -9.69 -35.86
N GLU A 398 -8.43 -10.85 -36.45
CA GLU A 398 -7.19 -11.59 -36.15
C GLU A 398 -5.93 -10.72 -36.33
N ALA A 399 -5.94 -9.82 -37.31
CA ALA A 399 -4.85 -8.86 -37.53
C ALA A 399 -4.64 -7.90 -36.35
N LYS A 400 -5.72 -7.43 -35.70
CA LYS A 400 -5.64 -6.53 -34.52
C LYS A 400 -5.12 -7.27 -33.29
N ILE A 401 -5.58 -8.50 -33.07
CA ILE A 401 -5.09 -9.37 -31.99
C ILE A 401 -3.57 -9.56 -32.14
N ARG A 402 -3.11 -9.91 -33.35
CA ARG A 402 -1.67 -10.08 -33.65
C ARG A 402 -0.86 -8.81 -33.44
N GLU A 403 -1.38 -7.64 -33.83
CA GLU A 403 -0.68 -6.37 -33.58
C GLU A 403 -0.52 -6.09 -32.07
N LYS A 404 -1.55 -6.33 -31.27
CA LYS A 404 -1.49 -6.19 -29.80
C LYS A 404 -0.44 -7.14 -29.20
N GLU A 405 -0.44 -8.40 -29.61
CA GLU A 405 0.52 -9.41 -29.14
C GLU A 405 1.95 -9.03 -29.50
N MET A 406 2.18 -8.55 -30.74
CA MET A 406 3.49 -8.11 -31.18
C MET A 406 3.98 -6.87 -30.43
N ARG A 407 3.12 -5.86 -30.22
CA ARG A 407 3.46 -4.67 -29.41
C ARG A 407 3.82 -5.05 -27.97
N ARG A 408 3.10 -6.01 -27.39
CA ARG A 408 3.41 -6.56 -26.06
C ARG A 408 4.78 -7.26 -26.05
N ALA A 409 5.06 -8.09 -27.05
CA ALA A 409 6.34 -8.79 -27.18
C ALA A 409 7.52 -7.82 -27.34
N LEU A 410 7.34 -6.76 -28.13
CA LEU A 410 8.29 -5.66 -28.28
C LEU A 410 8.58 -4.97 -26.95
N LEU A 411 7.54 -4.64 -26.19
CA LEU A 411 7.70 -3.99 -24.90
C LEU A 411 8.44 -4.88 -23.90
N ARG A 412 8.19 -6.20 -23.94
CA ARG A 412 8.89 -7.18 -23.13
C ARG A 412 10.39 -7.22 -23.45
N ILE A 413 10.76 -7.32 -24.72
CA ILE A 413 12.16 -7.35 -25.17
C ILE A 413 12.85 -6.03 -24.79
N PHE A 414 12.20 -4.91 -25.07
CA PHE A 414 12.71 -3.58 -24.72
C PHE A 414 12.94 -3.43 -23.22
N LEU A 415 12.02 -3.90 -22.38
CA LEU A 415 12.14 -3.82 -20.93
C LEU A 415 13.30 -4.67 -20.41
N ASP A 416 13.47 -5.90 -20.92
CA ASP A 416 14.61 -6.76 -20.58
C ASP A 416 15.94 -6.07 -20.94
N GLN A 417 16.04 -5.52 -22.16
CA GLN A 417 17.22 -4.75 -22.59
C GLN A 417 17.48 -3.54 -21.69
N LEU A 418 16.44 -2.85 -21.24
CA LEU A 418 16.57 -1.71 -20.34
C LEU A 418 17.08 -2.15 -18.97
N VAL A 419 16.61 -3.28 -18.43
CA VAL A 419 17.12 -3.86 -17.19
C VAL A 419 18.58 -4.30 -17.35
N TRP A 420 18.95 -4.93 -18.46
CA TRP A 420 20.34 -5.30 -18.73
C TRP A 420 21.25 -4.08 -18.86
N SER A 421 20.79 -3.01 -19.53
CA SER A 421 21.58 -1.79 -19.62
C SER A 421 21.70 -1.10 -18.25
N ALA A 422 20.65 -1.12 -17.44
CA ALA A 422 20.69 -0.62 -16.07
C ALA A 422 21.71 -1.38 -15.20
N LYS A 423 21.80 -2.70 -15.38
CA LYS A 423 22.75 -3.57 -14.65
C LYS A 423 24.23 -3.33 -14.95
N LYS A 424 24.55 -2.44 -15.90
CA LYS A 424 25.93 -1.99 -16.12
C LYS A 424 26.44 -1.12 -14.97
N ASP A 425 25.54 -0.35 -14.34
CA ASP A 425 25.88 0.57 -13.26
C ASP A 425 25.47 0.06 -11.87
N VAL A 426 24.47 -0.82 -11.81
CA VAL A 426 23.98 -1.41 -10.55
C VAL A 426 24.01 -2.93 -10.58
N SER A 427 24.21 -3.57 -9.42
CA SER A 427 24.23 -5.03 -9.32
C SER A 427 22.89 -5.66 -9.67
N PHE A 428 21.80 -5.10 -9.15
CA PHE A 428 20.45 -5.64 -9.28
C PHE A 428 19.41 -4.54 -9.40
N ILE A 429 18.30 -4.86 -10.08
CA ILE A 429 17.07 -4.08 -10.10
C ILE A 429 16.05 -4.81 -9.22
N HIS A 430 15.50 -4.09 -8.25
CA HIS A 430 14.56 -4.62 -7.26
C HIS A 430 13.12 -4.17 -7.55
N GLY A 431 12.94 -3.00 -8.15
CA GLY A 431 11.63 -2.48 -8.53
C GLY A 431 11.57 -2.04 -10.00
N ILE A 432 10.43 -2.23 -10.65
CA ILE A 432 10.13 -1.61 -11.95
C ILE A 432 8.81 -0.84 -11.83
N ILE A 433 8.80 0.43 -12.25
CA ILE A 433 7.63 1.31 -12.11
C ILE A 433 7.28 1.99 -13.44
N PHE A 434 5.99 1.95 -13.77
CA PHE A 434 5.37 2.60 -14.92
C PHE A 434 4.34 3.67 -14.50
N PRO A 435 4.21 4.80 -15.22
CA PRO A 435 3.23 5.86 -14.98
C PRO A 435 1.76 5.45 -15.04
N GLU A 436 0.86 6.40 -14.76
CA GLU A 436 -0.59 6.22 -14.89
C GLU A 436 -0.99 5.75 -16.29
N TYR A 437 -1.94 4.81 -16.37
CA TYR A 437 -2.50 4.30 -17.62
C TYR A 437 -1.51 3.70 -18.62
N SER A 438 -0.29 3.37 -18.21
CA SER A 438 0.79 2.93 -19.10
C SER A 438 0.51 1.60 -19.81
N LEU A 439 -0.02 0.62 -19.06
CA LEU A 439 -0.20 -0.76 -19.50
C LEU A 439 -1.69 -1.14 -19.58
N ASP A 440 -2.00 -2.27 -20.22
CA ASP A 440 -3.26 -3.00 -20.01
C ASP A 440 -2.99 -4.23 -19.13
N TRP A 441 -4.05 -4.92 -18.67
CA TRP A 441 -3.89 -6.04 -17.74
C TRP A 441 -3.03 -7.15 -18.35
N LYS A 442 -3.29 -7.51 -19.61
CA LYS A 442 -2.60 -8.62 -20.26
C LYS A 442 -1.12 -8.33 -20.49
N THR A 443 -0.77 -7.09 -20.80
CA THR A 443 0.60 -6.63 -20.93
C THR A 443 1.29 -6.61 -19.57
N TYR A 444 0.63 -6.07 -18.54
CA TYR A 444 1.15 -6.09 -17.17
C TYR A 444 1.49 -7.52 -16.72
N GLU A 445 0.54 -8.45 -16.85
CA GLU A 445 0.69 -9.84 -16.42
C GLU A 445 1.91 -10.52 -17.07
N VAL A 446 2.07 -10.34 -18.38
CA VAL A 446 3.19 -10.93 -19.13
C VAL A 446 4.52 -10.32 -18.72
N LEU A 447 4.60 -8.98 -18.63
CA LEU A 447 5.82 -8.29 -18.25
C LEU A 447 6.23 -8.63 -16.81
N SER A 448 5.31 -8.54 -15.85
CA SER A 448 5.61 -8.81 -14.44
C SER A 448 6.13 -10.24 -14.24
N ARG A 449 5.50 -11.22 -14.90
CA ARG A 449 5.87 -12.63 -14.85
C ARG A 449 7.25 -12.86 -15.45
N ASP A 450 7.48 -12.36 -16.65
CA ASP A 450 8.72 -12.65 -17.39
C ASP A 450 9.91 -11.92 -16.76
N MET A 451 9.75 -10.66 -16.33
CA MET A 451 10.79 -9.92 -15.62
C MET A 451 11.16 -10.59 -14.30
N CYS A 452 10.20 -11.09 -13.53
CA CYS A 452 10.51 -11.79 -12.28
C CYS A 452 11.27 -13.11 -12.50
N ARG A 453 10.89 -13.87 -13.55
CA ARG A 453 11.59 -15.12 -13.92
C ARG A 453 13.02 -14.87 -14.40
N GLN A 454 13.22 -13.83 -15.22
CA GLN A 454 14.52 -13.48 -15.79
C GLN A 454 15.42 -12.73 -14.81
N HIS A 455 14.84 -12.05 -13.81
CA HIS A 455 15.57 -11.23 -12.85
C HIS A 455 15.17 -11.62 -11.43
N SER A 456 15.85 -12.65 -10.89
CA SER A 456 15.57 -13.28 -9.59
C SER A 456 15.69 -12.37 -8.36
N ARG A 457 16.13 -11.11 -8.53
CA ARG A 457 16.26 -10.08 -7.49
C ARG A 457 15.17 -9.01 -7.57
N LEU A 458 14.23 -9.14 -8.51
CA LEU A 458 13.08 -8.28 -8.59
C LEU A 458 12.13 -8.58 -7.42
N GLU A 459 11.87 -7.57 -6.59
CA GLU A 459 11.03 -7.61 -5.40
C GLU A 459 9.61 -7.12 -5.71
N PHE A 460 9.46 -6.12 -6.58
CA PHE A 460 8.13 -5.61 -6.95
C PHE A 460 8.06 -5.02 -8.37
N PHE A 461 6.83 -4.96 -8.88
CA PHE A 461 6.48 -4.33 -10.16
C PHE A 461 5.22 -3.48 -9.97
N VAL A 462 5.22 -2.23 -10.44
CA VAL A 462 4.09 -1.30 -10.25
C VAL A 462 3.77 -0.59 -11.56
N SER A 463 2.49 -0.46 -11.91
CA SER A 463 2.06 0.25 -13.12
C SER A 463 0.68 0.86 -12.99
N GLY A 464 0.47 1.98 -13.67
CA GLY A 464 -0.88 2.40 -14.06
C GLY A 464 -1.39 1.49 -15.18
N SER A 465 -2.67 1.13 -15.12
CA SER A 465 -3.30 0.20 -16.05
C SER A 465 -4.69 0.67 -16.49
N SER A 466 -5.07 0.38 -17.72
CA SER A 466 -6.44 0.59 -18.24
C SER A 466 -7.44 -0.49 -17.80
N GLU A 467 -6.96 -1.56 -17.17
CA GLU A 467 -7.73 -2.72 -16.74
C GLU A 467 -7.27 -3.20 -15.35
N ASN A 468 -8.16 -3.79 -14.56
CA ASN A 468 -7.80 -4.41 -13.27
C ASN A 468 -7.29 -5.86 -13.43
N CYS A 469 -6.96 -6.53 -12.33
CA CYS A 469 -6.53 -7.94 -12.34
C CYS A 469 -7.60 -8.94 -12.85
N GLU A 470 -8.83 -8.49 -13.06
CA GLU A 470 -9.95 -9.29 -13.56
C GLU A 470 -10.34 -8.92 -15.01
N GLY A 471 -9.60 -7.99 -15.62
CA GLY A 471 -9.85 -7.49 -16.98
C GLY A 471 -10.96 -6.44 -17.09
N GLU A 472 -11.47 -5.91 -15.98
CA GLU A 472 -12.44 -4.82 -16.00
C GLU A 472 -11.77 -3.51 -16.43
N LYS A 473 -12.38 -2.80 -17.39
CA LYS A 473 -11.87 -1.53 -17.91
C LYS A 473 -12.05 -0.37 -16.94
N GLY A 474 -11.06 0.51 -16.87
CA GLY A 474 -11.03 1.65 -15.98
C GLY A 474 -9.64 2.28 -15.95
N ASN A 475 -9.28 2.91 -14.83
CA ASN A 475 -7.95 3.45 -14.59
C ASN A 475 -7.50 2.92 -13.21
N TYR A 476 -6.48 2.08 -13.20
CA TYR A 476 -6.08 1.30 -12.03
C TYR A 476 -4.59 1.48 -11.75
N ALA A 477 -4.21 1.36 -10.49
CA ALA A 477 -2.84 1.06 -10.09
C ALA A 477 -2.77 -0.44 -9.82
N ILE A 478 -1.79 -1.09 -10.42
CA ILE A 478 -1.50 -2.50 -10.20
C ILE A 478 -0.13 -2.62 -9.57
N SER A 479 -0.03 -3.44 -8.53
CA SER A 479 1.22 -3.75 -7.85
C SER A 479 1.38 -5.25 -7.75
N SER A 480 2.58 -5.76 -8.02
CA SER A 480 2.98 -7.13 -7.77
C SER A 480 4.14 -7.12 -6.79
N VAL A 481 4.03 -7.87 -5.71
CA VAL A 481 5.17 -8.20 -4.85
C VAL A 481 5.57 -9.65 -5.11
N PHE A 482 6.86 -9.86 -5.34
CA PHE A 482 7.42 -11.16 -5.63
C PHE A 482 8.05 -11.76 -4.39
N THR A 483 7.82 -13.05 -4.21
CA THR A 483 8.42 -13.81 -3.12
C THR A 483 8.92 -15.16 -3.61
N LYS A 484 9.85 -15.75 -2.87
CA LYS A 484 10.51 -17.00 -3.25
C LYS A 484 10.01 -18.15 -2.38
N THR A 485 9.57 -19.23 -3.02
CA THR A 485 9.25 -20.48 -2.33
C THR A 485 10.44 -21.43 -2.36
N LYS A 486 10.85 -21.99 -1.21
CA LYS A 486 11.80 -23.11 -1.13
C LYS A 486 11.07 -24.45 -1.28
N ASN A 487 10.42 -24.71 -2.42
CA ASN A 487 9.85 -26.05 -2.69
C ASN A 487 10.70 -26.76 -3.75
N GLY A 488 11.59 -27.67 -3.31
CA GLY A 488 12.25 -28.71 -4.12
C GLY A 488 12.97 -28.27 -5.41
N ALA A 489 14.30 -28.28 -5.41
CA ALA A 489 15.22 -28.08 -6.54
C ALA A 489 15.06 -26.80 -7.42
N THR A 490 13.95 -26.06 -7.35
CA THR A 490 13.71 -24.85 -8.17
C THR A 490 13.14 -23.72 -7.32
N ASN A 491 13.86 -22.60 -7.23
CA ASN A 491 13.38 -21.35 -6.63
C ASN A 491 12.33 -20.72 -7.57
N LYS A 492 11.07 -21.15 -7.51
CA LYS A 492 9.99 -20.48 -8.26
C LYS A 492 9.58 -19.19 -7.53
N ALA A 493 9.70 -18.06 -8.21
CA ALA A 493 9.17 -16.80 -7.70
C ALA A 493 7.65 -16.75 -7.93
N ILE A 494 6.91 -16.39 -6.89
CA ILE A 494 5.46 -16.20 -6.93
C ILE A 494 5.18 -14.71 -6.78
N GLY A 495 4.44 -14.15 -7.74
CA GLY A 495 3.95 -12.77 -7.68
C GLY A 495 2.55 -12.71 -7.10
N ILE A 496 2.35 -11.87 -6.08
CA ILE A 496 1.01 -11.53 -5.59
C ILE A 496 0.64 -10.18 -6.18
N SER A 497 -0.35 -10.16 -7.08
CA SER A 497 -0.78 -8.95 -7.77
C SER A 497 -2.10 -8.43 -7.23
N THR A 498 -2.13 -7.14 -6.95
CA THR A 498 -3.28 -6.38 -6.45
C THR A 498 -3.57 -5.23 -7.40
N SER A 499 -4.85 -4.87 -7.54
CA SER A 499 -5.25 -3.75 -8.40
C SER A 499 -6.31 -2.90 -7.70
N ARG A 500 -6.22 -1.60 -7.90
CA ARG A 500 -7.02 -0.59 -7.20
C ARG A 500 -7.42 0.51 -8.17
N ALA A 501 -8.71 0.80 -8.27
CA ALA A 501 -9.20 1.86 -9.15
C ALA A 501 -8.76 3.24 -8.67
N LYS A 502 -8.63 4.18 -9.61
CA LYS A 502 -8.53 5.62 -9.36
C LYS A 502 -9.82 6.12 -8.69
N HIS A 503 -9.70 7.05 -7.74
CA HIS A 503 -10.85 7.53 -6.97
C HIS A 503 -11.39 8.87 -7.46
N HIS A 504 -10.58 9.64 -8.18
CA HIS A 504 -10.93 10.96 -8.67
C HIS A 504 -10.76 11.04 -10.19
N ARG A 505 -11.76 11.57 -10.90
CA ARG A 505 -11.66 11.81 -12.35
C ARG A 505 -10.76 12.99 -12.64
N TRP A 506 -9.96 12.88 -13.70
CA TRP A 506 -9.25 14.02 -14.23
C TRP A 506 -10.22 14.99 -14.93
N ARG A 507 -10.14 16.28 -14.60
CA ARG A 507 -10.79 17.36 -15.32
C ARG A 507 -9.77 18.14 -16.13
N LEU A 508 -10.03 18.31 -17.42
CA LEU A 508 -9.24 19.12 -18.35
C LEU A 508 -9.94 20.45 -18.64
N ASP A 509 -9.20 21.54 -18.51
CA ASP A 509 -9.61 22.90 -18.89
C ASP A 509 -8.83 23.44 -20.09
N GLU A 510 -9.18 24.66 -20.53
CA GLU A 510 -8.53 25.36 -21.63
C GLU A 510 -7.00 25.43 -21.47
N SER A 511 -6.52 25.69 -20.25
CA SER A 511 -5.09 25.83 -19.96
C SER A 511 -4.38 24.49 -20.13
N GLN A 512 -4.95 23.40 -19.62
CA GLN A 512 -4.36 22.07 -19.75
C GLN A 512 -4.44 21.55 -21.19
N ILE A 513 -5.56 21.77 -21.88
CA ILE A 513 -5.73 21.40 -23.30
C ILE A 513 -4.69 22.12 -24.15
N THR A 514 -4.48 23.40 -23.90
CA THR A 514 -3.44 24.19 -24.58
C THR A 514 -2.06 23.68 -24.24
N THR A 515 -1.77 23.46 -22.96
CA THR A 515 -0.47 22.97 -22.50
C THR A 515 -0.10 21.64 -23.15
N TYR A 516 -1.04 20.69 -23.22
CA TYR A 516 -0.81 19.38 -23.83
C TYR A 516 -1.07 19.34 -25.34
N ALA A 517 -1.27 20.50 -26.00
CA ALA A 517 -1.60 20.59 -27.41
C ALA A 517 -2.76 19.66 -27.85
N LEU A 518 -3.83 19.56 -27.05
CA LEU A 518 -4.95 18.65 -27.28
C LEU A 518 -6.13 19.28 -28.03
N ALA A 519 -6.01 20.55 -28.45
CA ALA A 519 -7.10 21.32 -29.06
C ALA A 519 -7.69 20.70 -30.34
N SER A 520 -6.92 19.86 -31.06
CA SER A 520 -7.40 19.13 -32.23
C SER A 520 -8.34 17.96 -31.90
N ALA A 521 -8.35 17.51 -30.65
CA ALA A 521 -9.12 16.37 -30.16
C ALA A 521 -10.19 16.75 -29.13
N LEU A 522 -9.91 17.77 -28.31
CA LEU A 522 -10.78 18.28 -27.26
C LEU A 522 -10.90 19.80 -27.42
N ASP A 523 -12.12 20.29 -27.64
CA ASP A 523 -12.38 21.73 -27.77
C ASP A 523 -12.00 22.47 -26.48
N PRO A 524 -11.07 23.45 -26.51
CA PRO A 524 -10.62 24.19 -25.33
C PRO A 524 -11.73 24.99 -24.64
N ARG A 525 -12.85 25.25 -25.33
CA ARG A 525 -14.00 26.00 -24.78
C ARG A 525 -14.90 25.14 -23.89
N ILE A 526 -14.68 23.83 -23.86
CA ILE A 526 -15.47 22.86 -23.09
C ILE A 526 -14.68 22.41 -21.87
N LEU A 527 -15.35 22.23 -20.73
CA LEU A 527 -14.79 21.57 -19.56
C LEU A 527 -14.92 20.06 -19.70
N TRP A 528 -13.80 19.35 -19.79
CA TRP A 528 -13.77 17.92 -20.08
C TRP A 528 -13.53 17.09 -18.83
N TRP A 529 -14.35 16.07 -18.61
CA TRP A 529 -14.18 15.11 -17.52
C TRP A 529 -13.82 13.72 -18.04
N GLU A 530 -12.86 13.08 -17.39
CA GLU A 530 -12.43 11.72 -17.71
C GLU A 530 -13.61 10.74 -17.57
N ASN A 531 -13.88 9.98 -18.62
CA ASN A 531 -15.00 9.05 -18.70
C ASN A 531 -14.62 7.68 -18.14
N ILE A 532 -14.46 7.61 -16.83
CA ILE A 532 -14.21 6.36 -16.11
C ILE A 532 -15.31 6.10 -15.07
N ARG A 533 -15.56 4.82 -14.81
CA ARG A 533 -16.37 4.38 -13.68
C ARG A 533 -15.50 4.50 -12.42
N LEU A 534 -15.98 5.26 -11.44
CA LEU A 534 -15.40 5.25 -10.10
C LEU A 534 -16.02 4.08 -9.33
N THR A 535 -15.21 3.26 -8.71
CA THR A 535 -15.64 2.11 -7.89
C THR A 535 -15.42 2.40 -6.41
N LYS A 536 -15.62 1.39 -5.55
CA LYS A 536 -15.29 1.49 -4.13
C LYS A 536 -13.87 2.02 -3.94
N ARG A 537 -13.72 2.93 -2.99
CA ARG A 537 -12.42 3.51 -2.68
C ARG A 537 -11.63 2.53 -1.85
N GLU A 538 -10.37 2.38 -2.18
CA GLU A 538 -9.49 1.41 -1.56
C GLU A 538 -8.09 2.00 -1.37
N VAL A 539 -7.36 1.62 -0.34
CA VAL A 539 -5.92 1.93 -0.19
C VAL A 539 -5.19 0.62 0.10
N HIS A 540 -4.18 0.32 -0.70
CA HIS A 540 -3.38 -0.90 -0.58
C HIS A 540 -1.97 -0.53 -0.10
N VAL A 541 -1.55 -1.15 1.00
CA VAL A 541 -0.17 -1.09 1.52
C VAL A 541 0.45 -2.46 1.31
N ASN A 542 1.57 -2.53 0.61
CA ASN A 542 2.24 -3.77 0.25
C ASN A 542 3.57 -3.89 0.99
N VAL A 543 3.76 -4.99 1.73
CA VAL A 543 5.04 -5.32 2.37
C VAL A 543 6.00 -5.87 1.30
N PHE A 544 7.20 -5.31 1.20
CA PHE A 544 8.22 -5.78 0.25
C PHE A 544 9.55 -6.15 0.92
N ARG A 545 9.84 -5.61 2.11
CA ARG A 545 10.95 -6.01 3.00
C ARG A 545 10.47 -6.05 4.46
N GLU A 546 11.30 -6.60 5.36
CA GLU A 546 10.94 -6.92 6.75
C GLU A 546 10.18 -5.80 7.48
N ASN A 547 10.59 -4.55 7.33
CA ASN A 547 9.97 -3.37 7.94
C ASN A 547 9.65 -2.28 6.90
N SER A 548 9.59 -2.66 5.62
CA SER A 548 9.31 -1.72 4.54
C SER A 548 8.06 -2.09 3.75
N THR A 549 7.22 -1.07 3.59
CA THR A 549 6.00 -1.13 2.81
C THR A 549 5.94 0.00 1.81
N PHE A 550 5.16 -0.20 0.75
CA PHE A 550 4.81 0.85 -0.19
C PHE A 550 3.31 0.90 -0.46
N ALA A 551 2.82 2.09 -0.80
CA ALA A 551 1.49 2.30 -1.36
C ALA A 551 1.58 2.94 -2.76
N ALA A 552 0.56 2.75 -3.58
CA ALA A 552 0.44 3.40 -4.89
C ALA A 552 -0.78 4.34 -4.93
N MET A 553 -0.57 5.57 -5.43
CA MET A 553 -1.61 6.57 -5.69
C MET A 553 -1.64 6.93 -7.17
N ILE A 554 -2.78 7.43 -7.65
CA ILE A 554 -2.97 7.79 -9.06
C ILE A 554 -3.39 9.24 -9.17
N CYS A 555 -2.53 10.08 -9.75
CA CYS A 555 -2.88 11.42 -10.21
C CYS A 555 -3.65 12.26 -9.18
N GLU A 556 -4.89 12.59 -9.51
CA GLU A 556 -5.77 13.42 -8.70
C GLU A 556 -5.98 12.88 -7.28
N ASP A 557 -5.77 11.58 -7.02
CA ASP A 557 -5.82 11.00 -5.68
C ASP A 557 -4.77 11.63 -4.73
N LEU A 558 -3.63 12.11 -5.24
CA LEU A 558 -2.62 12.85 -4.45
C LEU A 558 -3.08 14.30 -4.17
N ALA A 559 -3.78 14.93 -5.12
CA ALA A 559 -4.22 16.32 -4.99
C ALA A 559 -5.39 16.49 -4.00
N ARG A 560 -6.10 15.39 -3.72
CA ARG A 560 -7.30 15.37 -2.89
C ARG A 560 -6.94 14.75 -1.54
N GLY A 561 -6.87 15.61 -0.51
CA GLY A 561 -6.62 15.17 0.85
C GLY A 561 -7.57 14.05 1.28
N ASP A 562 -8.87 14.22 1.03
CA ASP A 562 -9.86 13.20 1.37
C ASP A 562 -10.29 12.36 0.17
N PRO A 563 -10.54 11.05 0.38
CA PRO A 563 -10.51 10.36 1.68
C PRO A 563 -9.25 9.53 1.95
N CYS A 564 -8.25 9.53 1.05
CA CYS A 564 -7.13 8.59 1.12
C CYS A 564 -5.96 9.08 1.98
N HIS A 565 -5.70 10.39 2.11
CA HIS A 565 -4.56 10.86 2.91
C HIS A 565 -4.70 10.48 4.39
N PRO A 566 -5.86 10.62 5.07
CA PRO A 566 -6.00 10.22 6.47
C PRO A 566 -5.58 8.77 6.73
N ILE A 567 -5.86 7.88 5.77
CA ILE A 567 -5.56 6.45 5.84
C ILE A 567 -4.07 6.20 5.64
N LEU A 568 -3.48 6.83 4.61
CA LEU A 568 -2.04 6.75 4.38
C LEU A 568 -1.26 7.33 5.56
N ARG A 569 -1.76 8.38 6.22
CA ARG A 569 -1.18 8.92 7.46
C ARG A 569 -1.36 7.99 8.66
N GLY A 570 -2.45 7.23 8.70
CA GLY A 570 -2.72 6.24 9.75
C GLY A 570 -1.81 5.01 9.65
N MET A 571 -1.81 4.36 8.48
CA MET A 571 -1.04 3.13 8.19
C MET A 571 0.45 3.41 7.93
N ALA A 572 0.76 4.62 7.46
CA ALA A 572 2.10 5.18 7.35
C ALA A 572 3.12 4.38 6.53
N PRO A 573 2.85 4.09 5.23
CA PRO A 573 3.79 3.34 4.41
C PRO A 573 5.15 4.06 4.29
N ASN A 574 6.23 3.30 4.16
CA ASN A 574 7.58 3.87 4.06
C ASN A 574 7.78 4.58 2.71
N LEU A 575 7.23 4.01 1.64
CA LEU A 575 7.27 4.54 0.28
C LEU A 575 5.86 4.81 -0.27
N VAL A 576 5.69 5.89 -1.01
CA VAL A 576 4.46 6.16 -1.77
C VAL A 576 4.82 6.45 -3.22
N PHE A 577 4.37 5.57 -4.12
CA PHE A 577 4.50 5.77 -5.57
C PHE A 577 3.27 6.49 -6.10
N VAL A 578 3.46 7.65 -6.72
CA VAL A 578 2.38 8.42 -7.32
C VAL A 578 2.49 8.35 -8.83
N LEU A 579 1.59 7.58 -9.44
CA LEU A 579 1.55 7.32 -10.87
C LEU A 579 0.73 8.44 -11.54
N LEU A 580 1.34 9.15 -12.48
CA LEU A 580 0.78 10.36 -13.08
C LEU A 580 0.68 10.25 -14.60
N MET A 581 -0.36 10.87 -15.15
CA MET A 581 -0.45 11.30 -16.55
C MET A 581 -0.49 12.83 -16.55
N ASP A 582 0.68 13.46 -16.34
CA ASP A 582 0.84 14.91 -16.18
C ASP A 582 2.09 15.41 -16.93
N GLY A 583 2.30 16.72 -17.01
CA GLY A 583 3.53 17.33 -17.52
C GLY A 583 4.77 17.09 -16.63
N PRO A 584 5.89 17.80 -16.87
CA PRO A 584 7.13 17.62 -16.13
C PRO A 584 6.97 17.68 -14.60
N GLN A 585 7.71 16.83 -13.89
CA GLN A 585 7.62 16.68 -12.43
C GLN A 585 8.61 17.61 -11.72
N LEU A 586 8.12 18.77 -11.31
CA LEU A 586 8.93 19.87 -10.79
C LEU A 586 8.51 20.27 -9.37
N ALA A 587 9.46 20.73 -8.57
CA ALA A 587 9.25 21.30 -7.23
C ALA A 587 8.15 22.38 -7.18
N THR A 588 7.99 23.17 -8.25
CA THR A 588 7.02 24.27 -8.29
C THR A 588 5.60 23.81 -8.63
N ARG A 589 5.41 22.57 -9.11
CA ARG A 589 4.12 22.06 -9.55
C ARG A 589 3.33 21.44 -8.41
N TRP A 590 2.03 21.22 -8.66
CA TRP A 590 1.08 20.76 -7.66
C TRP A 590 1.55 19.47 -7.00
N SER A 591 2.06 18.49 -7.77
CA SER A 591 2.44 17.18 -7.27
C SER A 591 3.46 17.26 -6.14
N SER A 592 4.52 18.07 -6.28
CA SER A 592 5.49 18.37 -5.18
C SER A 592 4.79 18.87 -3.91
N ARG A 593 3.89 19.85 -4.04
CA ARG A 593 3.22 20.47 -2.88
C ARG A 593 2.41 19.45 -2.10
N TYR A 594 1.64 18.62 -2.78
CA TYR A 594 0.82 17.60 -2.12
C TYR A 594 1.66 16.43 -1.58
N SER A 595 2.76 16.06 -2.25
CA SER A 595 3.74 15.09 -1.74
C SER A 595 4.33 15.53 -0.39
N THR A 596 4.53 16.83 -0.19
CA THR A 596 5.00 17.40 1.09
C THR A 596 4.13 16.94 2.25
N THR A 597 2.82 16.82 2.06
CA THR A 597 1.92 16.47 3.16
C THR A 597 2.09 15.05 3.67
N LEU A 598 2.55 14.12 2.82
CA LEU A 598 2.85 12.73 3.19
C LEU A 598 4.32 12.57 3.65
N ALA A 599 5.21 13.35 3.03
CA ALA A 599 6.60 13.45 3.43
C ALA A 599 6.78 14.10 4.80
N ASP A 600 5.86 14.98 5.21
CA ASP A 600 5.82 15.64 6.53
C ASP A 600 5.06 14.78 7.56
N GLU A 601 3.92 14.21 7.20
CA GLU A 601 3.16 13.30 8.06
C GLU A 601 2.55 12.20 7.17
N PRO A 602 2.97 10.94 7.29
CA PRO A 602 3.67 10.33 8.41
C PRO A 602 5.19 10.18 8.20
N GLY A 603 5.80 10.94 7.29
CA GLY A 603 7.23 10.78 6.98
C GLY A 603 7.50 9.78 5.85
N SER A 604 6.51 9.49 5.02
CA SER A 604 6.67 8.62 3.85
C SER A 604 7.56 9.28 2.80
N SER A 605 8.42 8.49 2.16
CA SER A 605 9.14 9.00 0.98
C SER A 605 8.26 8.84 -0.26
N VAL A 606 8.05 9.94 -0.97
CA VAL A 606 7.11 10.04 -2.08
C VAL A 606 7.88 10.16 -3.39
N LEU A 607 7.56 9.29 -4.34
CA LEU A 607 8.09 9.34 -5.70
C LEU A 607 6.93 9.55 -6.68
N THR A 608 6.90 10.70 -7.34
CA THR A 608 5.98 10.92 -8.47
C THR A 608 6.62 10.45 -9.75
N LEU A 609 5.83 9.89 -10.68
CA LEU A 609 6.31 9.44 -11.98
C LEU A 609 5.26 9.70 -13.05
N THR A 610 5.65 10.39 -14.13
CA THR A 610 4.82 10.63 -15.31
C THR A 610 5.43 10.04 -16.58
N SER A 611 4.60 9.92 -17.62
CA SER A 611 5.03 9.48 -18.95
C SER A 611 5.82 10.55 -19.69
N ARG A 612 6.79 10.13 -20.49
CA ARG A 612 7.50 11.02 -21.42
C ARG A 612 6.55 11.60 -22.46
N ALA A 613 5.53 10.84 -22.86
CA ALA A 613 4.56 11.26 -23.84
C ALA A 613 3.88 12.61 -23.50
N LEU A 614 3.38 12.80 -22.28
CA LEU A 614 2.77 14.09 -21.90
C LEU A 614 3.79 15.19 -21.66
N ILE A 615 5.00 14.85 -21.22
CA ILE A 615 6.11 15.81 -21.16
C ILE A 615 6.44 16.34 -22.57
N GLU A 616 6.57 15.45 -23.57
CA GLU A 616 6.84 15.83 -24.95
C GLU A 616 5.75 16.80 -25.46
N ARG A 617 4.46 16.47 -25.24
CA ARG A 617 3.35 17.36 -25.60
C ARG A 617 3.37 18.70 -24.87
N SER A 618 3.75 18.71 -23.58
CA SER A 618 3.92 19.95 -22.81
C SER A 618 5.10 20.78 -23.31
N ASN A 619 6.16 20.14 -23.79
CA ASN A 619 7.37 20.82 -24.27
C ASN A 619 7.16 21.45 -25.65
N THR A 620 6.28 20.90 -26.50
CA THR A 620 6.01 21.50 -27.83
C THR A 620 5.29 22.83 -27.79
N THR A 621 4.65 23.18 -26.66
CA THR A 621 3.87 24.42 -26.49
C THR A 621 4.60 25.49 -25.70
N LEU A 622 5.87 25.26 -25.34
CA LEU A 622 6.68 26.21 -24.58
C LEU A 622 6.99 27.46 -25.41
N GLN A 623 6.38 28.58 -25.05
CA GLN A 623 6.65 29.89 -25.64
C GLN A 623 7.94 30.50 -25.05
N GLY A 624 9.10 30.05 -25.53
CA GLY A 624 10.41 30.62 -25.17
C GLY A 624 10.97 30.19 -23.81
N ARG A 625 10.40 29.17 -23.17
CA ARG A 625 10.96 28.53 -21.96
C ARG A 625 11.74 27.28 -22.34
N SER A 626 12.80 26.97 -21.60
CA SER A 626 13.55 25.73 -21.79
C SER A 626 12.69 24.50 -21.47
N PRO A 627 12.75 23.44 -22.29
CA PRO A 627 12.05 22.19 -22.00
C PRO A 627 12.57 21.55 -20.72
N SER A 628 11.69 20.83 -20.03
CA SER A 628 12.08 19.96 -18.92
C SER A 628 11.74 18.52 -19.27
N TRP A 629 12.68 17.63 -19.00
CA TRP A 629 12.52 16.17 -19.15
C TRP A 629 12.46 15.48 -17.79
N SER A 630 12.03 16.20 -16.75
CA SER A 630 11.86 15.61 -15.43
C SER A 630 10.63 14.70 -15.41
N VAL A 631 10.89 13.40 -15.49
CA VAL A 631 9.86 12.35 -15.52
C VAL A 631 9.37 12.01 -14.12
N ALA A 632 10.16 12.30 -13.09
CA ALA A 632 9.84 11.96 -11.72
C ALA A 632 10.32 13.03 -10.74
N LEU A 633 9.68 13.10 -9.58
CA LEU A 633 10.11 13.92 -8.45
C LEU A 633 10.17 13.05 -7.20
N TRP A 634 11.29 13.11 -6.50
CA TRP A 634 11.49 12.49 -5.20
C TRP A 634 11.30 13.52 -4.08
N LYS A 635 10.64 13.11 -2.99
CA LYS A 635 10.56 13.86 -1.74
C LYS A 635 10.61 12.93 -0.53
N ASP A 636 11.39 13.22 0.50
CA ASP A 636 11.49 12.36 1.70
C ASP A 636 11.41 13.13 3.02
N ASP A 637 11.43 12.36 4.12
CA ASP A 637 11.29 12.87 5.50
C ASP A 637 12.42 13.80 5.96
N SER A 638 13.54 13.87 5.23
CA SER A 638 14.62 14.81 5.51
C SER A 638 14.39 16.19 4.90
N GLY A 639 13.29 16.36 4.17
CA GLY A 639 13.00 17.56 3.38
C GLY A 639 13.73 17.59 2.03
N LYS A 640 14.47 16.53 1.69
CA LYS A 640 15.15 16.42 0.40
C LYS A 640 14.13 16.32 -0.73
N GLU A 641 14.30 17.15 -1.74
CA GLU A 641 13.45 17.20 -2.93
C GLU A 641 14.34 17.17 -4.18
N VAL A 642 14.09 16.22 -5.09
CA VAL A 642 14.94 16.00 -6.27
C VAL A 642 14.07 15.75 -7.51
N SER A 643 14.18 16.60 -8.52
CA SER A 643 13.67 16.33 -9.87
C SER A 643 14.58 15.35 -10.60
N ILE A 644 14.00 14.26 -11.11
CA ILE A 644 14.70 13.16 -11.77
C ILE A 644 14.47 13.30 -13.28
N ASN A 645 15.55 13.57 -14.02
CA ASN A 645 15.51 13.81 -15.45
C ASN A 645 15.73 12.53 -16.26
N CYS A 646 14.99 12.39 -17.36
CA CYS A 646 15.17 11.33 -18.35
C CYS A 646 15.18 11.94 -19.75
N GLU A 647 16.25 12.69 -20.03
CA GLU A 647 16.49 13.38 -21.30
C GLU A 647 16.74 12.39 -22.44
N VAL A 648 16.43 12.80 -23.67
CA VAL A 648 16.78 12.02 -24.87
C VAL A 648 18.30 11.97 -25.00
N PRO A 649 18.93 10.80 -25.27
CA PRO A 649 18.35 9.54 -25.76
C PRO A 649 18.01 8.50 -24.68
N ALA A 650 17.99 8.86 -23.39
CA ALA A 650 17.62 7.93 -22.33
C ALA A 650 16.20 7.41 -22.52
N HIS A 651 15.92 6.22 -22.01
CA HIS A 651 14.66 5.50 -22.14
C HIS A 651 14.06 5.14 -20.77
N GLY A 652 14.86 5.19 -19.72
CA GLY A 652 14.44 5.04 -18.34
C GLY A 652 15.46 5.68 -17.39
N VAL A 653 15.20 5.56 -16.10
CA VAL A 653 16.13 6.02 -15.05
C VAL A 653 16.20 4.97 -13.97
N VAL A 654 17.40 4.63 -13.51
CA VAL A 654 17.58 3.83 -12.30
C VAL A 654 17.71 4.79 -11.13
N LEU A 655 16.79 4.68 -10.18
CA LEU A 655 16.81 5.38 -8.91
C LEU A 655 17.39 4.46 -7.83
N SER A 656 18.40 4.92 -7.12
CA SER A 656 19.04 4.18 -6.01
C SER A 656 18.67 4.81 -4.68
N LEU A 657 18.07 4.03 -3.80
CA LEU A 657 17.62 4.43 -2.47
C LEU A 657 18.34 3.63 -1.37
N SER A 658 18.55 4.26 -0.22
CA SER A 658 19.06 3.58 0.98
C SER A 658 18.03 3.58 2.09
N GLY A 659 17.88 2.43 2.76
CA GLY A 659 17.08 2.28 3.95
C GLY A 659 17.87 2.75 5.18
N TYR A 660 17.32 3.70 5.92
CA TYR A 660 17.86 4.21 7.17
C TYR A 660 17.00 3.73 8.33
N ARG A 661 17.64 3.29 9.43
CA ARG A 661 16.95 3.12 10.70
C ARG A 661 16.59 4.49 11.26
N THR A 662 15.35 4.64 11.70
CA THR A 662 14.84 5.87 12.32
C THR A 662 14.24 5.53 13.66
N SER A 663 14.61 6.29 14.69
CA SER A 663 13.95 6.19 15.99
C SER A 663 12.68 7.04 15.98
N GLU A 664 11.56 6.40 16.25
CA GLU A 664 10.23 7.01 16.35
C GLU A 664 9.79 7.01 17.80
N VAL A 665 9.07 8.05 18.22
CA VAL A 665 8.61 8.22 19.60
C VAL A 665 7.14 8.61 19.58
N SER A 666 6.29 7.81 20.22
CA SER A 666 4.88 8.15 20.40
C SER A 666 4.70 9.37 21.30
N LEU A 667 3.50 9.96 21.30
CA LEU A 667 3.17 11.10 22.16
C LEU A 667 3.35 10.81 23.66
N ASP A 668 3.27 9.53 24.08
CA ASP A 668 3.47 9.09 25.46
C ASP A 668 4.90 8.58 25.75
N GLY A 669 5.86 8.81 24.84
CA GLY A 669 7.27 8.52 25.05
C GLY A 669 7.70 7.07 24.76
N ARG A 670 6.84 6.25 24.14
CA ARG A 670 7.23 4.90 23.69
C ARG A 670 8.05 5.01 22.43
N CYS A 671 9.17 4.32 22.40
CA CYS A 671 10.08 4.35 21.26
C CYS A 671 9.92 3.11 20.37
N ASN A 672 10.00 3.30 19.06
CA ASN A 672 10.28 2.26 18.08
C ASN A 672 11.64 2.59 17.42
N ALA A 673 12.65 1.74 17.64
CA ALA A 673 14.00 1.94 17.09
C ALA A 673 14.21 1.25 15.72
N GLU A 674 13.25 0.42 15.30
CA GLU A 674 13.40 -0.45 14.12
C GLU A 674 12.69 0.11 12.88
N ALA A 675 12.03 1.28 12.99
CA ALA A 675 11.36 1.92 11.88
C ALA A 675 12.34 2.26 10.75
N ARG A 676 11.86 2.19 9.51
CA ARG A 676 12.68 2.38 8.30
C ARG A 676 12.25 3.59 7.50
N SER A 677 13.22 4.38 7.06
CA SER A 677 13.00 5.47 6.09
C SER A 677 13.88 5.25 4.86
N TRP A 678 13.28 5.30 3.68
CA TRP A 678 14.00 5.20 2.42
C TRP A 678 14.39 6.58 1.95
N ARG A 679 15.66 6.81 1.65
CA ARG A 679 16.16 8.13 1.23
C ARG A 679 16.86 8.05 -0.12
N TYR A 680 16.78 9.15 -0.85
CA TYR A 680 17.44 9.27 -2.15
C TYR A 680 18.96 9.32 -2.00
N ASN A 681 19.66 8.48 -2.78
CA ASN A 681 21.11 8.53 -2.90
C ASN A 681 21.57 9.02 -4.27
N GLY A 682 20.95 8.55 -5.35
CA GLY A 682 21.34 8.92 -6.71
C GLY A 682 20.39 8.37 -7.76
N HIS A 683 20.51 8.88 -8.99
CA HIS A 683 19.83 8.30 -10.14
C HIS A 683 20.72 8.38 -11.39
N GLN A 684 20.52 7.45 -12.33
CA GLN A 684 21.25 7.40 -13.60
C GLN A 684 20.31 7.13 -14.78
N PRO A 685 20.43 7.88 -15.89
CA PRO A 685 19.67 7.62 -17.09
C PRO A 685 20.11 6.30 -17.73
N VAL A 686 19.15 5.54 -18.25
CA VAL A 686 19.42 4.27 -18.94
C VAL A 686 18.91 4.34 -20.37
N SER A 687 19.76 3.95 -21.31
CA SER A 687 19.46 3.93 -22.74
C SER A 687 19.70 2.54 -23.31
N VAL A 688 18.84 2.10 -24.24
CA VAL A 688 19.11 0.95 -25.09
C VAL A 688 19.80 1.41 -26.37
N THR A 689 20.69 0.59 -26.92
CA THR A 689 21.56 0.92 -28.08
C THR A 689 20.84 0.86 -29.43
N GLN A 690 19.64 0.29 -29.49
CA GLN A 690 18.76 0.40 -30.67
C GLN A 690 17.70 1.48 -30.41
N PRO A 691 17.19 2.19 -31.44
CA PRO A 691 16.06 3.09 -31.25
C PRO A 691 14.92 2.31 -30.58
N SER A 692 14.27 2.92 -29.57
CA SER A 692 13.11 2.28 -28.96
C SER A 692 12.10 1.95 -30.07
N PRO A 693 11.55 0.73 -30.12
CA PRO A 693 10.52 0.38 -31.10
C PRO A 693 9.23 1.19 -30.95
N PHE A 694 9.14 2.02 -29.91
CA PHE A 694 8.04 2.93 -29.63
C PHE A 694 8.40 4.40 -29.87
N ALA A 695 9.66 4.71 -30.25
CA ALA A 695 10.11 6.05 -30.64
C ALA A 695 10.01 6.29 -32.15
N GLU A 696 10.25 5.24 -32.94
CA GLU A 696 10.11 5.26 -34.41
C GLU A 696 8.80 4.60 -34.83
N THR A 697 8.17 5.14 -35.88
CA THR A 697 7.05 4.50 -36.57
C THR A 697 7.46 3.23 -37.30
N GLU A 698 8.77 2.98 -37.42
CA GLU A 698 9.39 1.88 -38.16
C GLU A 698 9.95 0.81 -37.22
N ILE A 699 9.38 -0.39 -37.26
CA ILE A 699 9.95 -1.57 -36.60
C ILE A 699 11.05 -2.07 -37.54
N SER A 700 12.26 -2.34 -37.05
CA SER A 700 13.32 -2.91 -37.89
C SER A 700 13.06 -4.41 -38.16
N ARG A 701 13.45 -4.89 -39.34
CA ARG A 701 13.34 -6.31 -39.72
C ARG A 701 14.02 -7.24 -38.72
N ASP A 702 15.18 -6.85 -38.19
CA ASP A 702 15.93 -7.66 -37.21
C ASP A 702 15.18 -7.81 -35.88
N LEU A 703 14.49 -6.75 -35.45
CA LEU A 703 13.65 -6.78 -34.26
C LEU A 703 12.41 -7.66 -34.49
N LEU A 704 11.83 -7.61 -35.68
CA LEU A 704 10.74 -8.50 -36.09
C LEU A 704 11.16 -9.98 -36.05
N MET A 705 12.33 -10.32 -36.62
CA MET A 705 12.90 -11.69 -36.59
C MET A 705 13.13 -12.18 -35.15
N GLY A 706 13.67 -11.32 -34.28
CA GLY A 706 13.89 -11.66 -32.87
C GLY A 706 12.59 -11.91 -32.09
N ILE A 707 11.52 -11.18 -32.40
CA ILE A 707 10.18 -11.42 -31.83
C ILE A 707 9.64 -12.75 -32.30
N VAL A 708 9.70 -13.04 -33.60
CA VAL A 708 9.21 -14.30 -34.17
C VAL A 708 9.90 -15.48 -33.50
N GLY A 709 11.24 -15.47 -33.44
CA GLY A 709 12.00 -16.50 -32.73
C GLY A 709 11.61 -16.70 -31.28
N THR A 710 11.17 -15.64 -30.59
CA THR A 710 10.73 -15.75 -29.19
C THR A 710 9.26 -16.16 -29.03
N VAL A 711 8.40 -15.85 -30.00
CA VAL A 711 6.96 -16.17 -29.97
C VAL A 711 6.68 -17.57 -30.52
N THR A 712 7.38 -17.98 -31.58
CA THR A 712 7.18 -19.27 -32.26
C THR A 712 8.20 -20.33 -31.86
N GLY A 713 9.33 -19.94 -31.28
CA GLY A 713 10.46 -20.85 -30.99
C GLY A 713 11.33 -21.16 -32.23
N GLU A 714 11.02 -20.58 -33.39
CA GLU A 714 11.74 -20.80 -34.65
C GLU A 714 12.32 -19.48 -35.16
N VAL A 715 13.63 -19.44 -35.42
CA VAL A 715 14.38 -18.20 -35.74
C VAL A 715 14.51 -17.98 -37.25
N ASP A 716 14.20 -18.99 -38.06
CA ASP A 716 14.67 -19.02 -39.46
C ASP A 716 13.68 -18.41 -40.47
N GLU A 717 12.38 -18.32 -40.15
CA GLU A 717 11.37 -17.75 -41.05
C GLU A 717 10.34 -16.86 -40.31
N VAL A 718 10.13 -15.64 -40.82
CA VAL A 718 8.97 -14.80 -40.42
C VAL A 718 7.74 -15.35 -41.13
N PRO A 719 6.66 -15.70 -40.40
CA PRO A 719 5.40 -16.11 -41.02
C PRO A 719 4.96 -15.14 -42.12
N ALA A 720 4.50 -15.66 -43.26
CA ALA A 720 4.26 -14.85 -44.47
C ALA A 720 3.26 -13.70 -44.26
N ASP A 721 2.34 -13.87 -43.32
CA ASP A 721 1.37 -12.88 -42.87
C ASP A 721 1.97 -11.77 -41.99
N LEU A 722 2.98 -12.07 -41.17
CA LEU A 722 3.78 -11.11 -40.41
C LEU A 722 4.72 -10.30 -41.32
N GLN A 723 5.29 -10.95 -42.34
CA GLN A 723 6.08 -10.28 -43.37
C GLN A 723 5.19 -9.34 -44.21
N ASP A 724 3.99 -9.78 -44.60
CA ASP A 724 3.00 -8.93 -45.29
C ASP A 724 2.52 -7.75 -44.43
N TRP A 725 2.30 -7.96 -43.12
CA TRP A 725 2.00 -6.88 -42.18
C TRP A 725 3.12 -5.84 -42.10
N TYR A 726 4.38 -6.30 -42.02
CA TYR A 726 5.56 -5.44 -41.99
C TYR A 726 5.68 -4.64 -43.29
N ASP A 727 5.58 -5.32 -44.44
CA ASP A 727 5.74 -4.73 -45.76
C ASP A 727 4.61 -3.72 -46.09
N LYS A 728 3.39 -3.92 -45.56
CA LYS A 728 2.27 -2.96 -45.69
C LYS A 728 2.47 -1.67 -44.91
N ARG A 729 3.14 -1.72 -43.75
CA ARG A 729 3.43 -0.53 -42.93
C ARG A 729 4.74 0.13 -43.28
N HIS A 730 5.65 -0.60 -43.89
CA HIS A 730 6.95 -0.12 -44.38
C HIS A 730 7.04 -0.35 -45.88
N PRO A 731 6.20 0.31 -46.69
CA PRO A 731 6.37 0.26 -48.13
C PRO A 731 7.75 0.80 -48.43
N LYS A 732 8.68 -0.08 -48.82
CA LYS A 732 9.98 0.34 -49.37
C LYS A 732 9.66 1.46 -50.35
N ALA A 733 10.26 2.64 -50.17
CA ALA A 733 10.26 3.65 -51.20
C ALA A 733 10.76 2.94 -52.47
N ARG A 734 9.83 2.59 -53.37
CA ARG A 734 10.17 2.06 -54.68
C ARG A 734 10.67 3.26 -55.45
N GLY A 735 11.97 3.47 -55.36
CA GLY A 735 12.79 4.41 -56.12
C GLY A 735 14.21 3.90 -56.10
#